data_AF-A0A835DNL2-F1
#
_entry.id   AF-A0A835DNL2-F1
#
_cell.length_a   1.000
_cell.length_b   1.000
_cell.length_c   1.000
_cell.angle_alpha   90.00
_cell.angle_beta   90.00
_cell.angle_gamma   90.00
#
_symmetry.space_group_name_H-M   'P 1'
#
loop_
_entity.id
_entity.type
_entity.pdbx_description
1 polymer ?
#
loop_
_entity_poly.entity_id
_entity_poly.type
_entity_poly.pdbx_seq_one_letter_code
_entity_poly.pdbx_strand_id
1 'polypeptide(L)'
;MTISVWSRAPLLLTILSLLVVSVISHDGKVVKGVTYDGRSLIINGKRELLFSGSIHYPRSPPEMWRQILAKAKHGGLNVIQTYVFWNIHEPVQGQFNFEGNYDLVKFIKLIHEHGMFVTLRIGPFIEAEWNYGGFPYWLREVSNITFRADNPPFKYHMKKFTKMIIKKMKDEKLFASQGGPIILSQIENEYNTVELAYKESGTRYVQWAGNMAVGLKTGVPWVMCKQKDAPDPVINTCNGRNCGDTFTGPNRPNKPALWTENWTTQYRVFGDPPSQRTAEDLAFSVARFFSKNGTLANYYMYYGGTNFGRTSSSFVTTRYYDEAPLDEYGLQKDPKWGHLRDLHSALRLCRKALLWGTTSVQKLGEELEAQIYEKSGSSVCAAFLCNNNTRIPATATFRGVKYYLPAHSISILPDCKTVVYNTQTIVSQHNSRSYRKSKVANKNLQWKMSHENIPTISEVPIRSKSPLELMNLTKDTTDYLWYTTSIDLDPRDLPMRPDLTPVLQVANLGHVMHGFINGEYVGSGHGNNIEKSFVFQKPISLKTGTNHIALLGMTVGFPDSGAYLEHRLAGVHSVSIQGLNTGTLDLTINGWGHQVGLDGEKLHVFTQGGSHRVKWTDAKGPGPALTWYKTYFDAPEGEAPVAFDLSSMAKGMVWVNGRSIGRYWVSYLSPLGKPSQSMYHVPRAFLKPSENLLVVFEETGGNPDEIKVITANRDTICSYITEYHLPHVKSWKREDSKIHAVVDDMKPKAHLKCPNHKVIVAVNFASFGDPLGVCGNYTTGTCSSPNSKKVTEQYCLGKTSCFVPIEREIFNKENEPCPDITKTLAIQVRCGHKKK
;
A
#
# COMPACT_ATOMS: atom_id res chain seq x y z
N MET A 1 -68.91 12.45 39.22
CA MET A 1 -69.60 11.17 39.47
C MET A 1 -69.59 10.38 38.16
N THR A 2 -68.55 9.65 37.74
CA THR A 2 -67.76 8.53 38.31
C THR A 2 -68.34 7.17 38.00
N ILE A 3 -67.92 6.60 36.86
CA ILE A 3 -67.55 5.18 36.62
C ILE A 3 -66.88 5.15 35.22
N SER A 4 -65.67 4.60 35.15
CA SER A 4 -64.97 4.26 33.91
C SER A 4 -64.72 2.76 33.91
N VAL A 5 -64.62 2.13 32.73
CA VAL A 5 -63.49 1.25 32.33
C VAL A 5 -63.64 0.69 30.90
N TRP A 6 -62.67 1.11 30.05
CA TRP A 6 -61.86 0.43 29.00
C TRP A 6 -62.46 -0.34 27.79
N SER A 7 -62.35 0.33 26.62
CA SER A 7 -61.50 0.03 25.44
C SER A 7 -61.40 -1.39 24.83
N ARG A 8 -61.82 -1.51 23.55
CA ARG A 8 -61.43 -2.59 22.60
C ARG A 8 -61.19 -2.04 21.19
N ALA A 9 -60.00 -2.26 20.63
CA ALA A 9 -59.70 -2.36 19.19
C ALA A 9 -58.30 -3.02 18.97
N PRO A 10 -58.06 -3.73 17.86
CA PRO A 10 -57.21 -4.93 17.85
C PRO A 10 -55.75 -4.73 17.38
N LEU A 11 -54.95 -5.75 17.76
CA LEU A 11 -53.52 -5.96 17.61
C LEU A 11 -53.05 -6.12 16.14
N LEU A 12 -51.91 -5.50 15.81
CA LEU A 12 -51.12 -5.76 14.61
C LEU A 12 -50.43 -7.15 14.67
N LEU A 13 -50.47 -7.87 13.54
CA LEU A 13 -49.56 -8.99 13.26
C LEU A 13 -48.14 -8.48 12.99
N THR A 14 -47.16 -8.93 13.76
CA THR A 14 -45.73 -8.91 13.41
C THR A 14 -45.23 -10.34 13.30
N ILE A 15 -45.02 -10.80 12.06
CA ILE A 15 -44.33 -12.06 11.77
C ILE A 15 -42.83 -11.81 11.92
N LEU A 16 -42.24 -12.40 12.95
CA LEU A 16 -40.78 -12.49 13.13
C LEU A 16 -40.22 -13.52 12.14
N SER A 17 -39.50 -13.07 11.11
CA SER A 17 -38.68 -13.96 10.27
C SER A 17 -37.35 -14.29 10.98
N LEU A 18 -37.40 -15.21 11.93
CA LEU A 18 -36.22 -15.93 12.45
C LEU A 18 -35.93 -17.11 11.52
N LEU A 19 -35.04 -16.91 10.53
CA LEU A 19 -34.35 -18.03 9.89
C LEU A 19 -33.14 -18.42 10.74
N VAL A 20 -33.43 -19.01 11.91
CA VAL A 20 -32.47 -19.83 12.64
C VAL A 20 -32.54 -21.22 12.02
N VAL A 21 -31.61 -21.53 11.12
CA VAL A 21 -31.35 -22.90 10.73
C VAL A 21 -30.47 -23.51 11.82
N SER A 22 -31.09 -23.91 12.93
CA SER A 22 -30.45 -24.78 13.92
C SER A 22 -30.44 -26.20 13.36
N VAL A 23 -29.30 -26.63 12.84
CA VAL A 23 -29.08 -28.03 12.48
C VAL A 23 -28.34 -28.70 13.63
N ILE A 24 -29.07 -29.49 14.40
CA ILE A 24 -28.49 -30.57 15.19
C ILE A 24 -28.37 -31.74 14.22
N SER A 25 -27.17 -32.10 13.79
CA SER A 25 -26.92 -33.40 13.14
C SER A 25 -26.20 -34.32 14.12
N HIS A 26 -26.96 -35.24 14.71
CA HIS A 26 -26.47 -36.54 15.14
C HIS A 26 -26.07 -37.32 13.88
N ASP A 27 -24.87 -37.05 13.35
CA ASP A 27 -24.12 -37.87 12.40
C ASP A 27 -22.94 -37.03 11.92
N GLY A 28 -21.73 -37.58 11.93
CA GLY A 28 -20.45 -36.90 11.67
C GLY A 28 -20.25 -36.32 10.26
N LYS A 29 -21.24 -35.64 9.68
CA LYS A 29 -21.10 -34.86 8.44
C LYS A 29 -20.40 -33.53 8.73
N VAL A 30 -19.26 -33.32 8.08
CA VAL A 30 -18.53 -32.04 8.08
C VAL A 30 -19.46 -30.95 7.55
N VAL A 31 -19.84 -29.99 8.40
CA VAL A 31 -20.55 -28.77 7.98
C VAL A 31 -19.62 -28.00 7.04
N LYS A 32 -19.95 -27.95 5.74
CA LYS A 32 -19.18 -27.21 4.73
C LYS A 32 -19.79 -25.82 4.54
N GLY A 33 -18.96 -24.77 4.59
CA GLY A 33 -19.37 -23.40 4.29
C GLY A 33 -18.86 -22.36 5.30
N VAL A 34 -19.28 -21.11 5.08
CA VAL A 34 -18.93 -19.97 5.96
C VAL A 34 -20.20 -19.28 6.41
N THR A 35 -20.35 -19.13 7.73
CA THR A 35 -21.40 -18.34 8.38
C THR A 35 -20.75 -17.45 9.45
N TYR A 36 -21.55 -16.73 10.23
CA TYR A 36 -21.07 -15.88 11.32
C TYR A 36 -22.12 -15.76 12.42
N ASP A 37 -21.67 -15.29 13.58
CA ASP A 37 -22.51 -14.83 14.68
C ASP A 37 -21.94 -13.52 15.27
N GLY A 38 -22.50 -13.06 16.38
CA GLY A 38 -22.05 -11.83 17.06
C GLY A 38 -20.61 -11.87 17.55
N ARG A 39 -19.93 -13.04 17.54
CA ARG A 39 -18.55 -13.21 17.98
C ARG A 39 -17.58 -13.25 16.80
N SER A 40 -17.76 -14.17 15.86
CA SER A 40 -16.78 -14.38 14.79
C SER A 40 -17.40 -14.95 13.51
N LEU A 41 -16.59 -15.04 12.46
CA LEU A 41 -16.89 -15.99 11.38
C LEU A 41 -16.79 -17.43 11.90
N ILE A 42 -17.57 -18.30 11.28
CA ILE A 42 -17.58 -19.75 11.50
C ILE A 42 -17.29 -20.41 10.15
N ILE A 43 -16.08 -20.96 10.02
CA ILE A 43 -15.58 -21.57 8.78
C ILE A 43 -15.60 -23.08 8.99
N ASN A 44 -16.40 -23.79 8.19
CA ASN A 44 -16.59 -25.24 8.30
C ASN A 44 -16.93 -25.70 9.73
N GLY A 45 -17.86 -24.99 10.38
CA GLY A 45 -18.30 -25.26 11.76
C GLY A 45 -17.33 -24.81 12.86
N LYS A 46 -16.19 -24.17 12.53
CA LYS A 46 -15.19 -23.74 13.51
C LYS A 46 -15.03 -22.22 13.52
N ARG A 47 -15.09 -21.63 14.72
CA ARG A 47 -14.67 -20.24 14.95
C ARG A 47 -13.15 -20.15 14.83
N GLU A 48 -12.64 -19.11 14.18
CA GLU A 48 -11.21 -18.87 14.03
C GLU A 48 -10.86 -17.40 14.21
N LEU A 49 -9.63 -17.13 14.68
CA LEU A 49 -9.05 -15.79 14.64
C LEU A 49 -8.38 -15.60 13.28
N LEU A 50 -8.68 -14.47 12.63
CA LEU A 50 -8.25 -14.20 11.26
C LEU A 50 -7.22 -13.07 11.25
N PHE A 51 -5.97 -13.44 10.96
CA PHE A 51 -4.88 -12.51 10.70
C PHE A 51 -4.76 -12.38 9.19
N SER A 52 -5.21 -11.24 8.69
CA SER A 52 -5.31 -10.96 7.26
C SER A 52 -4.26 -9.95 6.82
N GLY A 53 -3.83 -10.02 5.57
CA GLY A 53 -2.95 -9.01 4.98
C GLY A 53 -3.30 -8.74 3.53
N SER A 54 -3.34 -7.46 3.16
CA SER A 54 -3.56 -7.06 1.77
C SER A 54 -2.30 -7.32 0.93
N ILE A 55 -2.49 -8.03 -0.18
CA ILE A 55 -1.50 -8.27 -1.24
C ILE A 55 -2.24 -8.13 -2.57
N HIS A 56 -1.93 -7.09 -3.34
CA HIS A 56 -2.60 -6.83 -4.62
C HIS A 56 -1.83 -7.48 -5.76
N TYR A 57 -2.45 -8.46 -6.41
CA TYR A 57 -1.81 -9.25 -7.49
C TYR A 57 -1.22 -8.40 -8.63
N PRO A 58 -1.82 -7.27 -9.09
CA PRO A 58 -1.24 -6.51 -10.20
C PRO A 58 0.04 -5.75 -9.82
N ARG A 59 0.28 -5.53 -8.51
CA ARG A 59 1.43 -4.78 -7.98
C ARG A 59 2.69 -5.62 -7.83
N SER A 60 2.68 -6.86 -8.33
CA SER A 60 3.86 -7.73 -8.47
C SER A 60 3.65 -8.74 -9.60
N PRO A 61 4.70 -9.16 -10.32
CA PRO A 61 4.53 -10.18 -11.34
C PRO A 61 4.31 -11.58 -10.73
N PRO A 62 3.69 -12.53 -11.48
CA PRO A 62 3.33 -13.86 -10.98
C PRO A 62 4.48 -14.66 -10.36
N GLU A 63 5.70 -14.47 -10.85
CA GLU A 63 6.91 -15.13 -10.38
C GLU A 63 7.23 -14.77 -8.93
N MET A 64 6.79 -13.61 -8.45
CA MET A 64 6.99 -13.18 -7.06
C MET A 64 5.91 -13.68 -6.10
N TRP A 65 4.70 -13.98 -6.59
CA TRP A 65 3.54 -14.26 -5.74
C TRP A 65 3.80 -15.40 -4.75
N ARG A 66 4.34 -16.53 -5.21
CA ARG A 66 4.61 -17.69 -4.33
C ARG A 66 5.53 -17.33 -3.17
N GLN A 67 6.60 -16.58 -3.41
CA GLN A 67 7.53 -16.19 -2.34
C GLN A 67 6.92 -15.18 -1.37
N ILE A 68 6.14 -14.21 -1.87
CA ILE A 68 5.43 -13.23 -1.04
C ILE A 68 4.41 -13.94 -0.14
N LEU A 69 3.61 -14.87 -0.70
CA LEU A 69 2.63 -15.65 0.03
C LEU A 69 3.28 -16.55 1.10
N ALA A 70 4.41 -17.18 0.78
CA ALA A 70 5.17 -17.96 1.76
C ALA A 70 5.65 -17.09 2.94
N LYS A 71 6.15 -15.88 2.68
CA LYS A 71 6.56 -14.92 3.73
C LYS A 71 5.38 -14.41 4.55
N ALA A 72 4.22 -14.19 3.93
CA ALA A 72 2.97 -13.84 4.60
C ALA A 72 2.48 -14.95 5.54
N LYS A 73 2.44 -16.19 5.06
CA LYS A 73 2.10 -17.37 5.87
C LYS A 73 3.06 -17.53 7.04
N HIS A 74 4.37 -17.42 6.79
CA HIS A 74 5.39 -17.50 7.84
C HIS A 74 5.26 -16.36 8.86
N GLY A 75 4.86 -15.17 8.41
CA GLY A 75 4.55 -14.03 9.27
C GLY A 75 3.28 -14.22 10.12
N GLY A 76 2.62 -15.37 10.01
CA GLY A 76 1.48 -15.74 10.83
C GLY A 76 0.13 -15.45 10.20
N LEU A 77 0.06 -14.95 8.96
CA LEU A 77 -1.22 -14.74 8.29
C LEU A 77 -1.90 -16.08 7.96
N ASN A 78 -3.23 -16.07 8.03
CA ASN A 78 -4.09 -17.17 7.58
C ASN A 78 -5.16 -16.72 6.58
N VAL A 79 -5.23 -15.41 6.28
CA VAL A 79 -6.08 -14.84 5.24
C VAL A 79 -5.25 -13.86 4.39
N ILE A 80 -5.46 -13.87 3.08
CA ILE A 80 -4.99 -12.82 2.17
C ILE A 80 -6.19 -12.03 1.69
N GLN A 81 -6.06 -10.70 1.69
CA GLN A 81 -7.05 -9.80 1.14
C GLN A 81 -6.54 -9.20 -0.17
N THR A 82 -7.40 -9.09 -1.18
CA THR A 82 -7.09 -8.36 -2.40
C THR A 82 -8.31 -7.69 -2.98
N TYR A 83 -8.12 -6.52 -3.57
CA TYR A 83 -9.11 -5.92 -4.46
C TYR A 83 -9.20 -6.65 -5.80
N VAL A 84 -10.27 -6.37 -6.55
CA VAL A 84 -10.39 -6.67 -7.99
C VAL A 84 -10.32 -5.35 -8.77
N PHE A 85 -9.43 -5.26 -9.75
CA PHE A 85 -9.11 -4.00 -10.43
C PHE A 85 -9.83 -3.95 -11.79
N TRP A 86 -11.00 -3.31 -11.85
CA TRP A 86 -11.86 -3.37 -13.04
C TRP A 86 -11.19 -2.77 -14.28
N ASN A 87 -10.53 -1.61 -14.15
CA ASN A 87 -9.90 -0.90 -15.28
C ASN A 87 -8.89 -1.75 -16.07
N ILE A 88 -8.10 -2.58 -15.40
CA ILE A 88 -7.14 -3.49 -16.08
C ILE A 88 -7.80 -4.78 -16.55
N HIS A 89 -8.90 -5.20 -15.92
CA HIS A 89 -9.63 -6.39 -16.31
C HIS A 89 -10.58 -6.16 -17.47
N GLU A 90 -11.03 -4.93 -17.72
CA GLU A 90 -11.88 -4.56 -18.87
C GLU A 90 -11.40 -3.22 -19.45
N PRO A 91 -10.16 -3.15 -19.99
CA PRO A 91 -9.58 -1.91 -20.51
C PRO A 91 -10.37 -1.35 -21.70
N VAL A 92 -10.97 -2.25 -22.49
CA VAL A 92 -11.93 -1.94 -23.54
C VAL A 92 -13.24 -2.63 -23.17
N GLN A 93 -14.37 -1.93 -23.31
CA GLN A 93 -15.68 -2.45 -22.93
C GLN A 93 -15.95 -3.82 -23.58
N GLY A 94 -16.27 -4.82 -22.78
CA GLY A 94 -16.53 -6.19 -23.20
C GLY A 94 -15.28 -7.05 -23.49
N GLN A 95 -14.07 -6.48 -23.48
CA GLN A 95 -12.82 -7.22 -23.70
C GLN A 95 -12.09 -7.41 -22.36
N PHE A 96 -12.07 -8.65 -21.87
CA PHE A 96 -11.53 -8.94 -20.56
C PHE A 96 -10.09 -9.45 -20.59
N ASN A 97 -9.26 -8.99 -19.64
CA ASN A 97 -7.89 -9.46 -19.47
C ASN A 97 -7.67 -10.07 -18.08
N PHE A 98 -7.26 -11.34 -18.05
CA PHE A 98 -6.89 -12.09 -16.83
C PHE A 98 -5.55 -12.82 -17.02
N GLU A 99 -4.64 -12.26 -17.80
CA GLU A 99 -3.34 -12.85 -18.09
C GLU A 99 -2.22 -12.18 -17.28
N GLY A 100 -1.08 -12.86 -17.17
CA GLY A 100 0.12 -12.32 -16.52
C GLY A 100 -0.14 -11.82 -15.10
N ASN A 101 0.22 -10.56 -14.83
CA ASN A 101 0.01 -9.90 -13.53
C ASN A 101 -1.48 -9.77 -13.15
N TYR A 102 -2.40 -9.96 -14.09
CA TYR A 102 -3.84 -9.81 -13.90
C TYR A 102 -4.56 -11.16 -13.77
N ASP A 103 -3.83 -12.27 -13.67
CA ASP A 103 -4.42 -13.58 -13.45
C ASP A 103 -4.89 -13.77 -11.99
N LEU A 104 -6.07 -13.21 -11.70
CA LEU A 104 -6.74 -13.29 -10.41
C LEU A 104 -6.99 -14.74 -9.97
N VAL A 105 -7.35 -15.61 -10.91
CA VAL A 105 -7.69 -17.02 -10.62
C VAL A 105 -6.44 -17.74 -10.14
N LYS A 106 -5.32 -17.62 -10.87
CA LYS A 106 -4.04 -18.20 -10.47
C LYS A 106 -3.56 -17.66 -9.14
N PHE A 107 -3.70 -16.35 -8.89
CA PHE A 107 -3.33 -15.77 -7.60
C PHE A 107 -4.13 -16.38 -6.44
N ILE A 108 -5.44 -16.52 -6.58
CA ILE A 108 -6.30 -17.13 -5.54
C ILE A 108 -5.98 -18.62 -5.36
N LYS A 109 -5.73 -19.37 -6.44
CA LYS A 109 -5.30 -20.77 -6.36
C LYS A 109 -3.98 -20.91 -5.62
N LEU A 110 -3.00 -20.03 -5.86
CA LEU A 110 -1.75 -20.01 -5.11
C LEU A 110 -1.96 -19.71 -3.62
N ILE A 111 -2.90 -18.84 -3.25
CA ILE A 111 -3.25 -18.61 -1.84
C ILE A 111 -3.80 -19.91 -1.22
N HIS A 112 -4.66 -20.62 -1.93
CA HIS A 112 -5.20 -21.92 -1.50
C HIS A 112 -4.09 -22.96 -1.31
N GLU A 113 -3.12 -23.05 -2.24
CA GLU A 113 -1.96 -23.96 -2.14
C GLU A 113 -1.14 -23.73 -0.85
N HIS A 114 -1.08 -22.48 -0.36
CA HIS A 114 -0.40 -22.15 0.91
C HIS A 114 -1.28 -22.38 2.15
N GLY A 115 -2.48 -22.97 1.99
CA GLY A 115 -3.42 -23.24 3.07
C GLY A 115 -3.87 -21.95 3.76
N MET A 116 -4.14 -20.90 3.00
CA MET A 116 -4.69 -19.63 3.48
C MET A 116 -6.06 -19.36 2.85
N PHE A 117 -6.88 -18.60 3.57
CA PHE A 117 -8.18 -18.13 3.07
C PHE A 117 -8.03 -16.82 2.29
N VAL A 118 -9.12 -16.40 1.64
CA VAL A 118 -9.20 -15.16 0.87
C VAL A 118 -10.38 -14.29 1.31
N THR A 119 -10.11 -13.00 1.50
CA THR A 119 -11.12 -11.94 1.46
C THR A 119 -11.04 -11.26 0.08
N LEU A 120 -12.03 -11.51 -0.77
CA LEU A 120 -12.05 -10.97 -2.13
C LEU A 120 -12.85 -9.67 -2.18
N ARG A 121 -12.17 -8.52 -2.27
CA ARG A 121 -12.82 -7.21 -2.31
C ARG A 121 -13.11 -6.82 -3.75
N ILE A 122 -14.33 -7.08 -4.20
CA ILE A 122 -14.68 -6.96 -5.62
C ILE A 122 -14.86 -5.50 -6.03
N GLY A 123 -15.30 -4.63 -5.10
CA GLY A 123 -15.59 -3.23 -5.40
C GLY A 123 -16.96 -3.08 -6.11
N PRO A 124 -17.04 -2.52 -7.33
CA PRO A 124 -15.91 -2.34 -8.24
C PRO A 124 -15.20 -0.99 -8.12
N PHE A 125 -15.77 -0.03 -7.40
CA PHE A 125 -14.98 1.05 -6.84
C PHE A 125 -14.13 0.48 -5.71
N ILE A 126 -12.82 0.71 -5.76
CA ILE A 126 -11.86 0.17 -4.79
C ILE A 126 -10.99 1.23 -4.14
N GLU A 127 -11.01 2.47 -4.66
CA GLU A 127 -10.06 3.54 -4.29
C GLU A 127 -8.61 3.04 -4.48
N ALA A 128 -8.03 2.45 -3.44
CA ALA A 128 -6.78 1.69 -3.45
C ALA A 128 -5.55 2.47 -3.91
N GLU A 129 -5.63 3.81 -3.87
CA GLU A 129 -4.70 4.72 -4.52
C GLU A 129 -4.44 4.36 -5.99
N TRP A 130 -5.48 3.84 -6.63
CA TRP A 130 -5.44 3.21 -7.94
C TRP A 130 -6.13 4.09 -8.96
N ASN A 131 -5.60 4.13 -10.18
CA ASN A 131 -6.11 4.97 -11.26
C ASN A 131 -7.64 4.89 -11.38
N TYR A 132 -8.30 6.04 -11.30
CA TYR A 132 -9.75 6.20 -11.38
C TYR A 132 -10.56 5.38 -10.36
N GLY A 133 -9.95 5.05 -9.21
CA GLY A 133 -10.56 4.24 -8.16
C GLY A 133 -10.89 2.81 -8.60
N GLY A 134 -10.25 2.34 -9.67
CA GLY A 134 -10.48 1.05 -10.31
C GLY A 134 -11.46 1.07 -11.47
N PHE A 135 -12.15 2.18 -11.77
CA PHE A 135 -13.08 2.24 -12.92
C PHE A 135 -12.34 2.30 -14.26
N PRO A 136 -12.78 1.54 -15.28
CA PRO A 136 -12.27 1.74 -16.63
C PRO A 136 -12.74 3.08 -17.18
N TYR A 137 -11.89 3.73 -18.01
CA TYR A 137 -12.22 5.03 -18.60
C TYR A 137 -13.54 5.01 -19.38
N TRP A 138 -13.75 3.99 -20.23
CA TRP A 138 -14.93 3.91 -21.10
C TRP A 138 -16.26 3.99 -20.34
N LEU A 139 -16.27 3.68 -19.03
CA LEU A 139 -17.46 3.80 -18.20
C LEU A 139 -17.96 5.25 -18.16
N ARG A 140 -17.05 6.23 -18.19
CA ARG A 140 -17.38 7.66 -18.22
C ARG A 140 -18.13 8.08 -19.49
N GLU A 141 -17.90 7.39 -20.61
CA GLU A 141 -18.54 7.69 -21.90
C GLU A 141 -19.95 7.11 -22.02
N VAL A 142 -20.40 6.33 -21.03
CA VAL A 142 -21.78 5.82 -21.00
C VAL A 142 -22.75 6.98 -20.79
N SER A 143 -23.71 7.11 -21.71
CA SER A 143 -24.71 8.19 -21.67
C SER A 143 -25.46 8.21 -20.33
N ASN A 144 -25.64 9.42 -19.78
CA ASN A 144 -26.34 9.70 -18.53
C ASN A 144 -25.80 8.90 -17.32
N ILE A 145 -24.51 8.60 -17.29
CA ILE A 145 -23.90 7.91 -16.15
C ILE A 145 -23.56 8.87 -15.01
N THR A 146 -23.76 8.41 -13.79
CA THR A 146 -23.25 9.03 -12.56
C THR A 146 -22.64 7.92 -11.73
N PHE A 147 -21.35 8.03 -11.40
CA PHE A 147 -20.67 6.94 -10.70
C PHE A 147 -21.16 6.84 -9.26
N ARG A 148 -21.22 5.60 -8.76
CA ARG A 148 -21.53 5.29 -7.36
C ARG A 148 -22.85 5.92 -6.87
N ALA A 149 -23.84 5.97 -7.74
CA ALA A 149 -25.15 6.56 -7.46
C ALA A 149 -26.28 5.61 -7.85
N ASP A 150 -27.51 5.93 -7.42
CA ASP A 150 -28.72 5.21 -7.82
C ASP A 150 -29.09 5.56 -9.27
N ASN A 151 -28.20 5.18 -10.19
CA ASN A 151 -28.20 5.55 -11.60
C ASN A 151 -28.30 4.25 -12.43
N PRO A 152 -29.34 4.08 -13.29
CA PRO A 152 -29.55 2.81 -13.99
C PRO A 152 -28.36 2.34 -14.86
N PRO A 153 -27.70 3.20 -15.66
CA PRO A 153 -26.49 2.81 -16.39
C PRO A 153 -25.36 2.30 -15.48
N PHE A 154 -25.04 3.03 -14.41
CA PHE A 154 -23.99 2.63 -13.49
C PHE A 154 -24.30 1.29 -12.80
N LYS A 155 -25.54 1.13 -12.31
CA LYS A 155 -26.01 -0.12 -11.68
C LYS A 155 -25.94 -1.31 -12.62
N TYR A 156 -26.26 -1.11 -13.90
CA TYR A 156 -26.15 -2.15 -14.92
C TYR A 156 -24.70 -2.61 -15.10
N HIS A 157 -23.76 -1.68 -15.33
CA HIS A 157 -22.36 -2.03 -15.57
C HIS A 157 -21.67 -2.61 -14.32
N MET A 158 -21.91 -2.03 -13.14
CA MET A 158 -21.44 -2.57 -11.86
C MET A 158 -21.93 -4.02 -11.68
N LYS A 159 -23.24 -4.26 -11.81
CA LYS A 159 -23.81 -5.62 -11.68
C LYS A 159 -23.23 -6.59 -12.70
N LYS A 160 -23.04 -6.15 -13.95
CA LYS A 160 -22.46 -6.98 -15.02
C LYS A 160 -21.04 -7.42 -14.67
N PHE A 161 -20.18 -6.49 -14.26
CA PHE A 161 -18.80 -6.80 -13.88
C PHE A 161 -18.75 -7.68 -12.61
N THR A 162 -19.48 -7.31 -11.55
CA THR A 162 -19.54 -8.13 -10.32
C THR A 162 -20.02 -9.55 -10.62
N LYS A 163 -21.09 -9.71 -11.42
CA LYS A 163 -21.60 -11.04 -11.81
C LYS A 163 -20.57 -11.84 -12.59
N MET A 164 -19.80 -11.21 -13.49
CA MET A 164 -18.73 -11.87 -14.25
C MET A 164 -17.62 -12.38 -13.33
N ILE A 165 -17.13 -11.55 -12.39
CA ILE A 165 -16.12 -11.97 -11.41
C ILE A 165 -16.63 -13.13 -10.56
N ILE A 166 -17.84 -13.02 -10.01
CA ILE A 166 -18.45 -14.10 -9.21
C ILE A 166 -18.59 -15.37 -10.02
N LYS A 167 -19.05 -15.29 -11.28
CA LYS A 167 -19.14 -16.46 -12.17
C LYS A 167 -17.77 -17.11 -12.35
N LYS A 168 -16.73 -16.33 -12.65
CA LYS A 168 -15.37 -16.84 -12.82
C LYS A 168 -14.86 -17.56 -11.57
N MET A 169 -15.08 -16.98 -10.38
CA MET A 169 -14.71 -17.62 -9.11
C MET A 169 -15.52 -18.90 -8.84
N LYS A 170 -16.80 -18.94 -9.23
CA LYS A 170 -17.67 -20.12 -9.08
C LYS A 170 -17.29 -21.25 -10.01
N ASP A 171 -17.01 -20.94 -11.28
CA ASP A 171 -16.61 -21.92 -12.30
C ASP A 171 -15.33 -22.64 -11.86
N GLU A 172 -14.41 -21.89 -11.22
CA GLU A 172 -13.14 -22.39 -10.66
C GLU A 172 -13.27 -22.96 -9.23
N LYS A 173 -14.50 -23.04 -8.68
CA LYS A 173 -14.81 -23.55 -7.33
C LYS A 173 -14.02 -22.86 -6.20
N LEU A 174 -13.78 -21.56 -6.33
CA LEU A 174 -12.91 -20.80 -5.43
C LEU A 174 -13.62 -20.29 -4.16
N PHE A 175 -14.95 -20.33 -4.09
CA PHE A 175 -15.66 -20.05 -2.84
C PHE A 175 -15.54 -21.19 -1.84
N ALA A 176 -15.42 -20.88 -0.55
CA ALA A 176 -15.33 -21.88 0.52
C ALA A 176 -16.55 -22.81 0.58
N SER A 177 -17.72 -22.33 0.17
CA SER A 177 -18.92 -23.14 -0.06
C SER A 177 -18.73 -24.25 -1.10
N GLN A 178 -17.76 -24.10 -2.02
CA GLN A 178 -17.40 -25.05 -3.08
C GLN A 178 -16.08 -25.78 -2.78
N GLY A 179 -15.46 -25.53 -1.63
CA GLY A 179 -14.16 -26.09 -1.24
C GLY A 179 -12.95 -25.18 -1.52
N GLY A 180 -13.15 -23.99 -2.10
CA GLY A 180 -12.07 -23.03 -2.37
C GLY A 180 -11.69 -22.14 -1.16
N PRO A 181 -10.73 -21.20 -1.33
CA PRO A 181 -10.22 -20.41 -0.20
C PRO A 181 -11.04 -19.16 0.14
N ILE A 182 -11.95 -18.69 -0.73
CA ILE A 182 -12.64 -17.40 -0.52
C ILE A 182 -13.68 -17.55 0.59
N ILE A 183 -13.47 -16.86 1.72
CA ILE A 183 -14.35 -16.90 2.91
C ILE A 183 -15.16 -15.62 3.12
N LEU A 184 -14.74 -14.51 2.50
CA LEU A 184 -15.42 -13.22 2.56
C LEU A 184 -15.36 -12.54 1.19
N SER A 185 -16.42 -11.79 0.86
CA SER A 185 -16.43 -10.91 -0.30
C SER A 185 -16.83 -9.49 0.10
N GLN A 186 -16.28 -8.47 -0.54
CA GLN A 186 -16.70 -7.08 -0.33
C GLN A 186 -17.32 -6.49 -1.59
N ILE A 187 -18.43 -5.77 -1.41
CA ILE A 187 -19.05 -4.92 -2.42
C ILE A 187 -18.86 -3.45 -2.03
N GLU A 188 -18.63 -2.57 -2.99
CA GLU A 188 -18.26 -1.16 -2.77
C GLU A 188 -16.99 -0.99 -1.90
N ASN A 189 -16.61 0.27 -1.67
CA ASN A 189 -15.49 0.67 -0.83
C ASN A 189 -15.74 2.04 -0.17
N GLU A 190 -15.80 2.06 1.16
CA GLU A 190 -15.92 3.28 1.97
C GLU A 190 -17.03 4.25 1.52
N TYR A 191 -18.19 3.73 1.11
CA TYR A 191 -19.22 4.53 0.44
C TYR A 191 -19.84 5.62 1.34
N ASN A 192 -19.92 5.44 2.67
CA ASN A 192 -20.38 6.52 3.56
C ASN A 192 -19.58 7.83 3.41
N THR A 193 -18.34 7.78 2.91
CA THR A 193 -17.52 9.00 2.70
C THR A 193 -18.09 9.92 1.61
N VAL A 194 -18.87 9.37 0.68
CA VAL A 194 -19.46 10.09 -0.46
C VAL A 194 -20.98 10.04 -0.48
N GLU A 195 -21.60 9.16 0.29
CA GLU A 195 -23.06 8.92 0.30
C GLU A 195 -23.88 10.21 0.43
N LEU A 196 -23.49 11.11 1.35
CA LEU A 196 -24.17 12.37 1.58
C LEU A 196 -24.21 13.28 0.35
N ALA A 197 -23.23 13.18 -0.55
CA ALA A 197 -23.21 13.96 -1.80
C ALA A 197 -24.36 13.59 -2.75
N TYR A 198 -24.97 12.41 -2.56
CA TYR A 198 -26.09 11.88 -3.34
C TYR A 198 -27.43 11.90 -2.59
N LYS A 199 -27.46 12.44 -1.35
CA LYS A 199 -28.65 12.52 -0.49
C LYS A 199 -29.34 11.15 -0.36
N GLU A 200 -30.68 11.09 -0.44
CA GLU A 200 -31.44 9.84 -0.31
C GLU A 200 -31.13 8.82 -1.42
N SER A 201 -30.65 9.29 -2.58
CA SER A 201 -30.22 8.41 -3.68
C SER A 201 -28.96 7.62 -3.31
N GLY A 202 -28.09 8.18 -2.46
CA GLY A 202 -26.92 7.45 -1.96
C GLY A 202 -27.31 6.23 -1.15
N THR A 203 -28.25 6.41 -0.22
CA THR A 203 -28.79 5.31 0.59
C THR A 203 -29.50 4.28 -0.28
N ARG A 204 -30.35 4.68 -1.24
CA ARG A 204 -30.99 3.70 -2.16
C ARG A 204 -29.97 2.89 -2.96
N TYR A 205 -28.89 3.54 -3.42
CA TYR A 205 -27.80 2.85 -4.11
C TYR A 205 -27.10 1.84 -3.21
N VAL A 206 -26.72 2.23 -1.99
CA VAL A 206 -25.95 1.34 -1.12
C VAL A 206 -26.76 0.12 -0.66
N GLN A 207 -28.06 0.33 -0.40
CA GLN A 207 -29.00 -0.76 -0.13
C GLN A 207 -29.15 -1.68 -1.35
N TRP A 208 -29.25 -1.12 -2.56
CA TRP A 208 -29.26 -1.90 -3.79
C TRP A 208 -27.95 -2.69 -3.99
N ALA A 209 -26.79 -2.09 -3.74
CA ALA A 209 -25.49 -2.71 -3.97
C ALA A 209 -25.30 -3.94 -3.06
N GLY A 210 -25.63 -3.80 -1.76
CA GLY A 210 -25.61 -4.91 -0.80
C GLY A 210 -26.58 -6.03 -1.19
N ASN A 211 -27.83 -5.69 -1.51
CA ASN A 211 -28.85 -6.67 -1.93
C ASN A 211 -28.49 -7.38 -3.25
N MET A 212 -27.93 -6.65 -4.22
CA MET A 212 -27.44 -7.20 -5.47
C MET A 212 -26.33 -8.22 -5.22
N ALA A 213 -25.34 -7.88 -4.39
CA ALA A 213 -24.21 -8.75 -4.06
C ALA A 213 -24.66 -10.04 -3.36
N VAL A 214 -25.54 -9.93 -2.35
CA VAL A 214 -26.15 -11.07 -1.65
C VAL A 214 -26.93 -11.97 -2.63
N GLY A 215 -27.69 -11.35 -3.54
CA GLY A 215 -28.46 -12.05 -4.59
C GLY A 215 -27.61 -12.87 -5.58
N LEU A 216 -26.29 -12.64 -5.65
CA LEU A 216 -25.37 -13.45 -6.46
C LEU A 216 -25.05 -14.82 -5.84
N LYS A 217 -25.51 -15.07 -4.60
CA LYS A 217 -25.45 -16.38 -3.91
C LYS A 217 -24.06 -17.01 -3.95
N THR A 218 -23.04 -16.30 -3.47
CA THR A 218 -21.65 -16.80 -3.37
C THR A 218 -21.50 -17.96 -2.39
N GLY A 219 -22.43 -18.08 -1.42
CA GLY A 219 -22.36 -19.06 -0.34
C GLY A 219 -21.37 -18.69 0.76
N VAL A 220 -20.87 -17.45 0.76
CA VAL A 220 -20.02 -16.87 1.82
C VAL A 220 -20.51 -15.47 2.18
N PRO A 221 -20.21 -14.96 3.39
CA PRO A 221 -20.67 -13.63 3.82
C PRO A 221 -20.11 -12.49 2.97
N TRP A 222 -20.90 -11.41 2.90
CA TRP A 222 -20.51 -10.14 2.29
C TRP A 222 -20.18 -9.11 3.35
N VAL A 223 -19.23 -8.23 3.04
CA VAL A 223 -18.85 -7.09 3.88
C VAL A 223 -18.94 -5.77 3.12
N MET A 224 -19.04 -4.65 3.85
CA MET A 224 -18.88 -3.28 3.35
C MET A 224 -18.07 -2.47 4.37
N CYS A 225 -16.93 -1.93 3.96
CA CYS A 225 -16.08 -1.14 4.84
C CYS A 225 -16.58 0.31 4.95
N LYS A 226 -16.48 0.89 6.16
CA LYS A 226 -17.05 2.19 6.51
C LYS A 226 -18.47 2.37 5.96
N GLN A 227 -19.35 1.42 6.27
CA GLN A 227 -20.76 1.49 5.88
C GLN A 227 -21.68 1.23 7.09
N LYS A 228 -22.04 2.27 7.84
CA LYS A 228 -22.83 2.17 9.10
C LYS A 228 -24.19 1.52 8.88
N ASP A 229 -24.84 1.78 7.76
CA ASP A 229 -26.18 1.31 7.40
C ASP A 229 -26.17 0.13 6.40
N ALA A 230 -25.08 -0.64 6.33
CA ALA A 230 -25.00 -1.82 5.45
C ALA A 230 -26.22 -2.77 5.65
N PRO A 231 -26.94 -3.14 4.57
CA PRO A 231 -28.14 -3.98 4.65
C PRO A 231 -27.84 -5.36 5.23
N ASP A 232 -28.77 -5.95 5.97
CA ASP A 232 -28.65 -7.37 6.35
C ASP A 232 -28.72 -8.27 5.10
N PRO A 233 -27.91 -9.34 4.99
CA PRO A 233 -26.94 -9.87 5.96
C PRO A 233 -25.49 -9.32 5.83
N VAL A 234 -25.26 -8.20 5.14
CA VAL A 234 -23.92 -7.65 4.90
C VAL A 234 -23.30 -7.12 6.20
N ILE A 235 -22.05 -7.46 6.47
CA ILE A 235 -21.32 -7.03 7.68
C ILE A 235 -20.63 -5.68 7.41
N ASN A 236 -20.92 -4.66 8.23
CA ASN A 236 -20.14 -3.43 8.20
C ASN A 236 -18.80 -3.61 8.90
N THR A 237 -17.73 -3.08 8.30
CA THR A 237 -16.37 -3.24 8.82
C THR A 237 -15.69 -1.90 9.03
N CYS A 238 -14.61 -1.91 9.82
CA CYS A 238 -13.82 -0.73 10.10
C CYS A 238 -12.57 -0.65 9.22
N ASN A 239 -12.18 0.57 8.88
CA ASN A 239 -10.90 0.93 8.26
C ASN A 239 -10.29 2.10 9.05
N GLY A 240 -8.97 2.13 9.17
CA GLY A 240 -8.24 3.18 9.89
C GLY A 240 -7.03 2.64 10.63
N ARG A 241 -6.39 3.47 11.47
CA ARG A 241 -5.23 3.06 12.26
C ARG A 241 -5.58 2.34 13.57
N ASN A 242 -6.71 2.68 14.20
CA ASN A 242 -7.00 2.33 15.60
C ASN A 242 -8.46 1.85 15.79
N CYS A 243 -8.94 0.91 14.98
CA CYS A 243 -10.34 0.45 15.05
C CYS A 243 -10.73 -0.19 16.40
N GLY A 244 -9.78 -0.60 17.24
CA GLY A 244 -10.08 -1.00 18.62
C GLY A 244 -10.67 0.13 19.49
N ASP A 245 -10.43 1.39 19.11
CA ASP A 245 -10.95 2.55 19.83
C ASP A 245 -11.92 3.39 18.98
N THR A 246 -11.79 3.38 17.65
CA THR A 246 -12.61 4.21 16.76
C THR A 246 -13.82 3.50 16.16
N PHE A 247 -13.87 2.16 16.18
CA PHE A 247 -15.02 1.44 15.63
C PHE A 247 -16.16 1.41 16.64
N THR A 248 -17.33 1.94 16.26
CA THR A 248 -18.55 1.87 17.08
C THR A 248 -19.13 0.46 17.19
N GLY A 249 -18.58 -0.50 16.43
CA GLY A 249 -19.04 -1.86 16.38
C GLY A 249 -19.90 -2.17 15.15
N PRO A 250 -20.27 -3.45 14.97
CA PRO A 250 -21.18 -3.87 13.92
C PRO A 250 -22.56 -3.24 14.10
N ASN A 251 -23.27 -3.00 13.00
CA ASN A 251 -24.57 -2.34 12.99
C ASN A 251 -25.74 -3.24 13.46
N ARG A 252 -25.43 -4.50 13.82
CA ARG A 252 -26.32 -5.48 14.45
C ARG A 252 -25.55 -6.35 15.44
N PRO A 253 -26.18 -6.80 16.54
CA PRO A 253 -25.52 -7.60 17.58
C PRO A 253 -25.14 -9.02 17.14
N ASN A 254 -25.73 -9.54 16.07
CA ASN A 254 -25.45 -10.87 15.52
C ASN A 254 -24.32 -10.88 14.46
N LYS A 255 -23.64 -9.75 14.25
CA LYS A 255 -22.52 -9.62 13.30
C LYS A 255 -21.20 -9.52 14.07
N PRO A 256 -20.09 -10.07 13.54
CA PRO A 256 -18.79 -9.99 14.19
C PRO A 256 -18.10 -8.64 13.94
N ALA A 257 -17.18 -8.26 14.82
CA ALA A 257 -16.31 -7.10 14.62
C ALA A 257 -15.12 -7.44 13.72
N LEU A 258 -15.08 -6.85 12.52
CA LEU A 258 -14.04 -7.07 11.51
C LEU A 258 -13.36 -5.75 11.12
N TRP A 259 -12.04 -5.78 10.98
CA TRP A 259 -11.20 -4.64 10.58
C TRP A 259 -10.52 -4.95 9.25
N THR A 260 -11.06 -4.38 8.17
CA THR A 260 -10.67 -4.67 6.78
C THR A 260 -9.45 -3.87 6.32
N GLU A 261 -9.11 -2.76 6.98
CA GLU A 261 -7.89 -2.00 6.70
C GLU A 261 -7.27 -1.39 7.95
N ASN A 262 -6.28 -2.08 8.50
CA ASN A 262 -5.33 -1.52 9.44
C ASN A 262 -4.16 -0.90 8.69
N TRP A 263 -4.14 0.42 8.59
CA TRP A 263 -3.15 1.14 7.78
C TRP A 263 -1.73 0.97 8.33
N THR A 264 -0.87 0.22 7.64
CA THR A 264 0.49 -0.12 8.11
C THR A 264 1.51 1.00 7.93
N THR A 265 1.14 2.00 7.13
CA THR A 265 1.75 3.32 6.95
C THR A 265 0.75 4.20 6.18
N GLN A 266 1.10 5.46 5.89
CA GLN A 266 0.42 6.23 4.83
C GLN A 266 1.06 5.89 3.48
N TYR A 267 0.26 5.79 2.41
CA TYR A 267 0.79 5.85 1.05
C TYR A 267 1.50 7.18 0.81
N ARG A 268 2.28 7.26 -0.26
CA ARG A 268 3.02 8.49 -0.61
C ARG A 268 2.66 8.92 -2.02
N VAL A 269 2.50 10.21 -2.20
CA VAL A 269 2.43 10.84 -3.52
C VAL A 269 3.75 11.49 -3.88
N PHE A 270 3.95 11.80 -5.16
CA PHE A 270 5.08 12.63 -5.56
C PHE A 270 5.00 13.99 -4.85
N GLY A 271 6.11 14.43 -4.23
CA GLY A 271 6.16 15.60 -3.36
C GLY A 271 6.05 15.30 -1.85
N ASP A 272 5.63 14.09 -1.44
CA ASP A 272 5.53 13.79 0.00
C ASP A 272 6.89 13.54 0.67
N PRO A 273 7.08 13.91 1.95
CA PRO A 273 8.17 13.42 2.78
C PRO A 273 8.00 11.92 3.11
N PRO A 274 9.00 11.25 3.70
CA PRO A 274 8.85 9.88 4.19
C PRO A 274 7.71 9.77 5.22
N SER A 275 6.91 8.70 5.16
CA SER A 275 5.85 8.39 6.11
C SER A 275 6.07 7.01 6.70
N GLN A 276 5.95 6.90 8.03
CA GLN A 276 6.16 5.65 8.76
C GLN A 276 5.12 5.47 9.86
N ARG A 277 4.91 4.21 10.24
CA ARG A 277 4.19 3.77 11.42
C ARG A 277 5.04 2.69 12.09
N THR A 278 5.26 2.81 13.39
CA THR A 278 6.16 1.93 14.14
C THR A 278 5.57 0.52 14.27
N ALA A 279 6.41 -0.47 14.61
CA ALA A 279 5.94 -1.84 14.80
C ALA A 279 5.10 -1.96 16.07
N GLU A 280 5.47 -1.20 17.09
CA GLU A 280 4.90 -1.14 18.42
C GLU A 280 3.48 -0.57 18.40
N ASP A 281 3.27 0.58 17.74
CA ASP A 281 1.94 1.17 17.57
C ASP A 281 1.02 0.25 16.74
N LEU A 282 1.55 -0.35 15.68
CA LEU A 282 0.78 -1.29 14.87
C LEU A 282 0.40 -2.54 15.69
N ALA A 283 1.32 -3.07 16.51
CA ALA A 283 1.03 -4.17 17.42
C ALA A 283 0.04 -3.79 18.53
N PHE A 284 0.17 -2.59 19.11
CA PHE A 284 -0.76 -2.03 20.09
C PHE A 284 -2.16 -1.97 19.51
N SER A 285 -2.34 -1.36 18.34
CA SER A 285 -3.64 -1.20 17.71
C SER A 285 -4.34 -2.54 17.42
N VAL A 286 -3.59 -3.56 16.97
CA VAL A 286 -4.12 -4.91 16.73
C VAL A 286 -4.46 -5.59 18.04
N ALA A 287 -3.57 -5.59 19.03
CA ALA A 287 -3.85 -6.17 20.34
C ALA A 287 -5.07 -5.51 21.00
N ARG A 288 -5.22 -4.19 20.87
CA ARG A 288 -6.36 -3.39 21.33
C ARG A 288 -7.67 -3.80 20.66
N PHE A 289 -7.62 -4.06 19.35
CA PHE A 289 -8.80 -4.52 18.62
C PHE A 289 -9.24 -5.93 19.03
N PHE A 290 -8.29 -6.88 19.12
CA PHE A 290 -8.61 -8.25 19.56
C PHE A 290 -9.01 -8.32 21.04
N SER A 291 -8.50 -7.43 21.91
CA SER A 291 -8.93 -7.38 23.30
C SER A 291 -10.36 -6.87 23.47
N LYS A 292 -10.93 -6.22 22.44
CA LYS A 292 -12.30 -5.68 22.41
C LYS A 292 -13.19 -6.42 21.39
N ASN A 293 -13.21 -7.74 21.44
CA ASN A 293 -14.04 -8.64 20.62
C ASN A 293 -13.73 -8.65 19.11
N GLY A 294 -12.66 -8.00 18.64
CA GLY A 294 -12.22 -8.11 17.27
C GLY A 294 -11.79 -9.52 16.91
N THR A 295 -12.16 -10.01 15.72
CA THR A 295 -11.82 -11.39 15.28
C THR A 295 -11.17 -11.49 13.90
N LEU A 296 -11.16 -10.40 13.13
CA LEU A 296 -10.37 -10.25 11.91
C LEU A 296 -9.68 -8.90 11.89
N ALA A 297 -8.35 -8.88 11.75
CA ALA A 297 -7.60 -7.67 11.45
C ALA A 297 -6.79 -7.87 10.16
N ASN A 298 -7.00 -6.98 9.20
CA ASN A 298 -6.29 -6.97 7.93
C ASN A 298 -5.26 -5.85 7.83
N TYR A 299 -3.99 -6.18 7.65
CA TYR A 299 -2.95 -5.20 7.38
C TYR A 299 -3.08 -4.61 5.96
N TYR A 300 -3.40 -3.32 5.87
CA TYR A 300 -3.43 -2.57 4.62
C TYR A 300 -2.24 -1.61 4.55
N MET A 301 -1.13 -1.93 3.90
CA MET A 301 -0.80 -3.16 3.17
C MET A 301 0.08 -4.12 3.99
N TYR A 302 0.00 -5.42 3.70
CA TYR A 302 1.00 -6.37 4.18
C TYR A 302 2.19 -6.46 3.22
N TYR A 303 1.90 -6.46 1.91
CA TYR A 303 2.82 -6.19 0.83
C TYR A 303 2.17 -5.18 -0.11
N GLY A 304 2.79 -4.01 -0.26
CA GLY A 304 2.28 -2.97 -1.15
C GLY A 304 2.67 -3.19 -2.60
N GLY A 305 3.96 -3.39 -2.86
CA GLY A 305 4.51 -3.61 -4.20
C GLY A 305 4.67 -2.33 -5.01
N THR A 306 4.48 -2.42 -6.32
CA THR A 306 4.78 -1.34 -7.28
C THR A 306 3.58 -1.07 -8.18
N ASN A 307 3.26 0.21 -8.39
CA ASN A 307 2.31 0.69 -9.39
C ASN A 307 2.97 0.66 -10.78
N PHE A 308 3.04 -0.52 -11.40
CA PHE A 308 3.63 -0.69 -12.74
C PHE A 308 2.80 0.01 -13.83
N GLY A 309 3.44 0.34 -14.95
CA GLY A 309 2.76 1.01 -16.04
C GLY A 309 2.25 2.40 -15.68
N ARG A 310 1.22 2.84 -16.40
CA ARG A 310 0.61 4.17 -16.23
C ARG A 310 -0.83 4.15 -15.71
N THR A 311 -1.50 3.00 -15.80
CA THR A 311 -2.91 2.81 -15.42
C THR A 311 -3.11 2.28 -13.98
N SER A 312 -2.05 2.32 -13.16
CA SER A 312 -2.07 1.75 -11.80
C SER A 312 -2.26 2.76 -10.68
N SER A 313 -1.91 4.03 -10.85
CA SER A 313 -1.96 5.01 -9.75
C SER A 313 -2.39 6.40 -10.19
N SER A 314 -2.90 7.17 -9.22
CA SER A 314 -3.25 8.59 -9.33
C SER A 314 -2.39 9.42 -8.36
N PHE A 315 -1.42 10.19 -8.88
CA PHE A 315 -0.38 10.95 -8.14
C PHE A 315 0.53 10.16 -7.18
N VAL A 316 0.10 8.98 -6.74
CA VAL A 316 0.79 8.08 -5.83
C VAL A 316 2.09 7.62 -6.49
N THR A 317 3.16 7.60 -5.70
CA THR A 317 4.48 7.20 -6.18
C THR A 317 4.42 5.81 -6.80
N THR A 318 5.34 5.53 -7.73
CA THR A 318 5.43 4.22 -8.39
C THR A 318 5.66 3.10 -7.37
N ARG A 319 6.40 3.38 -6.31
CA ARG A 319 6.45 2.52 -5.12
C ARG A 319 5.19 2.64 -4.29
N TYR A 320 4.61 1.52 -3.86
CA TYR A 320 3.40 1.49 -3.04
C TYR A 320 3.64 0.79 -1.70
N TYR A 321 3.39 1.49 -0.57
CA TYR A 321 3.49 0.93 0.79
C TYR A 321 4.82 0.23 1.14
N ASP A 322 5.96 0.86 0.84
CA ASP A 322 7.30 0.30 1.11
C ASP A 322 7.62 0.03 2.59
N GLU A 323 6.89 0.67 3.49
CA GLU A 323 7.05 0.53 4.94
C GLU A 323 6.16 -0.56 5.55
N ALA A 324 5.46 -1.34 4.71
CA ALA A 324 4.68 -2.51 5.10
C ALA A 324 5.58 -3.64 5.68
N PRO A 325 4.99 -4.67 6.32
CA PRO A 325 5.73 -5.84 6.80
C PRO A 325 6.63 -6.49 5.74
N LEU A 326 6.20 -6.52 4.48
CA LEU A 326 7.05 -6.79 3.33
C LEU A 326 7.24 -5.49 2.54
N ASP A 327 8.50 -5.10 2.30
CA ASP A 327 8.79 -3.88 1.53
C ASP A 327 8.46 -4.04 0.04
N GLU A 328 8.62 -2.98 -0.78
CA GLU A 328 8.27 -2.99 -2.21
C GLU A 328 8.85 -4.18 -2.98
N TYR A 329 10.05 -4.60 -2.61
CA TYR A 329 10.81 -5.69 -3.24
C TYR A 329 10.42 -7.08 -2.72
N GLY A 330 9.50 -7.14 -1.76
CA GLY A 330 9.06 -8.37 -1.10
C GLY A 330 10.03 -8.86 -0.02
N LEU A 331 10.95 -8.02 0.47
CA LEU A 331 11.85 -8.37 1.57
C LEU A 331 11.17 -8.17 2.93
N GLN A 332 11.47 -9.04 3.90
CA GLN A 332 10.95 -8.92 5.26
C GLN A 332 11.50 -7.66 5.92
N LYS A 333 10.61 -6.75 6.35
CA LYS A 333 10.97 -5.51 7.03
C LYS A 333 10.88 -5.71 8.54
N ASP A 334 12.00 -6.09 9.14
CA ASP A 334 12.11 -6.25 10.58
C ASP A 334 12.47 -4.91 11.26
N PRO A 335 11.91 -4.62 12.44
CA PRO A 335 11.20 -5.56 13.33
C PRO A 335 9.70 -5.68 13.03
N LYS A 336 9.13 -4.86 12.14
CA LYS A 336 7.67 -4.83 11.91
C LYS A 336 7.11 -6.21 11.55
N TRP A 337 7.74 -6.91 10.61
CA TRP A 337 7.31 -8.26 10.23
C TRP A 337 7.43 -9.26 11.39
N GLY A 338 8.58 -9.32 12.06
CA GLY A 338 8.81 -10.24 13.19
C GLY A 338 7.93 -9.96 14.40
N HIS A 339 7.77 -8.69 14.80
CA HIS A 339 6.96 -8.29 15.95
C HIS A 339 5.49 -8.64 15.77
N LEU A 340 4.93 -8.41 14.57
CA LEU A 340 3.55 -8.80 14.27
C LEU A 340 3.38 -10.32 14.20
N ARG A 341 4.36 -11.06 13.66
CA ARG A 341 4.35 -12.54 13.71
C ARG A 341 4.28 -13.04 15.15
N ASP A 342 5.00 -12.40 16.06
CA ASP A 342 5.03 -12.77 17.47
C ASP A 342 3.70 -12.39 18.16
N LEU A 343 3.11 -11.24 17.83
CA LEU A 343 1.76 -10.87 18.25
C LEU A 343 0.72 -11.91 17.80
N HIS A 344 0.74 -12.35 16.53
CA HIS A 344 -0.18 -13.38 16.04
C HIS A 344 -0.05 -14.67 16.84
N SER A 345 1.18 -15.03 17.22
CA SER A 345 1.45 -16.22 18.02
C SER A 345 0.88 -16.07 19.44
N ALA A 346 1.03 -14.89 20.06
CA ALA A 346 0.45 -14.59 21.37
C ALA A 346 -1.09 -14.65 21.34
N LEU A 347 -1.72 -14.05 20.32
CA LEU A 347 -3.17 -14.08 20.14
C LEU A 347 -3.70 -15.50 19.87
N ARG A 348 -2.93 -16.35 19.18
CA ARG A 348 -3.28 -17.78 19.01
C ARG A 348 -3.31 -18.53 20.33
N LEU A 349 -2.39 -18.22 21.26
CA LEU A 349 -2.43 -18.80 22.61
C LEU A 349 -3.74 -18.37 23.32
N CYS A 350 -4.25 -17.15 23.08
CA CYS A 350 -5.52 -16.65 23.62
C CYS A 350 -6.78 -17.20 22.91
N ARG A 351 -6.65 -17.90 21.77
CA ARG A 351 -7.77 -18.22 20.85
C ARG A 351 -9.01 -18.81 21.53
N LYS A 352 -8.84 -19.80 22.42
CA LYS A 352 -9.97 -20.45 23.09
C LYS A 352 -10.77 -19.47 23.95
N ALA A 353 -10.07 -18.61 24.70
CA ALA A 353 -10.71 -17.59 25.54
C ALA A 353 -11.37 -16.50 24.69
N LEU A 354 -10.68 -15.98 23.67
CA LEU A 354 -11.21 -14.93 22.79
C LEU A 354 -12.50 -15.34 22.04
N LEU A 355 -12.59 -16.61 21.63
CA LEU A 355 -13.70 -17.12 20.82
C LEU A 355 -14.86 -17.69 21.64
N TRP A 356 -14.64 -18.11 22.90
CA TRP A 356 -15.65 -18.81 23.70
C TRP A 356 -15.82 -18.29 25.13
N GLY A 357 -14.99 -17.34 25.56
CA GLY A 357 -15.07 -16.73 26.88
C GLY A 357 -16.07 -15.57 26.94
N THR A 358 -16.59 -15.36 28.14
CA THR A 358 -17.32 -14.14 28.52
C THR A 358 -16.31 -13.04 28.81
N THR A 359 -16.61 -11.83 28.38
CA THR A 359 -15.73 -10.67 28.54
C THR A 359 -16.05 -9.85 29.78
N SER A 360 -15.03 -9.39 30.49
CA SER A 360 -15.15 -8.40 31.56
C SER A 360 -13.99 -7.40 31.51
N VAL A 361 -14.21 -6.21 32.07
CA VAL A 361 -13.20 -5.16 32.16
C VAL A 361 -12.94 -4.86 33.63
N GLN A 362 -11.68 -4.82 34.01
CA GLN A 362 -11.25 -4.40 35.34
C GLN A 362 -10.42 -3.12 35.21
N LYS A 363 -10.83 -2.05 35.89
CA LYS A 363 -9.99 -0.86 36.04
C LYS A 363 -8.85 -1.15 37.01
N LEU A 364 -7.61 -0.95 36.59
CA LEU A 364 -6.40 -1.18 37.40
C LEU A 364 -5.76 0.13 37.88
N GLY A 365 -6.16 1.26 37.30
CA GLY A 365 -5.67 2.61 37.59
C GLY A 365 -6.40 3.62 36.71
N GLU A 366 -5.95 4.87 36.68
CA GLU A 366 -6.58 5.92 35.86
C GLU A 366 -6.52 5.61 34.36
N GLU A 367 -5.33 5.28 33.84
CA GLU A 367 -5.10 4.90 32.44
C GLU A 367 -4.72 3.42 32.26
N LEU A 368 -4.98 2.61 33.30
CA LEU A 368 -4.66 1.18 33.33
C LEU A 368 -5.92 0.34 33.42
N GLU A 369 -6.04 -0.65 32.54
CA GLU A 369 -7.18 -1.56 32.52
C GLU A 369 -6.77 -2.99 32.16
N ALA A 370 -7.55 -3.97 32.59
CA ALA A 370 -7.48 -5.34 32.12
C ALA A 370 -8.75 -5.69 31.33
N GLN A 371 -8.59 -6.11 30.08
CA GLN A 371 -9.64 -6.79 29.32
C GLN A 371 -9.50 -8.30 29.55
N ILE A 372 -10.54 -8.95 30.06
CA ILE A 372 -10.47 -10.33 30.55
C ILE A 372 -11.49 -11.18 29.79
N TYR A 373 -11.08 -12.39 29.40
CA TYR A 373 -11.91 -13.38 28.74
C TYR A 373 -11.87 -14.68 29.54
N GLU A 374 -13.02 -15.10 30.06
CA GLU A 374 -13.13 -16.29 30.90
C GLU A 374 -14.23 -17.22 30.41
N LYS A 375 -13.90 -18.51 30.26
CA LYS A 375 -14.90 -19.52 29.91
C LYS A 375 -15.39 -20.21 31.18
N SER A 376 -16.67 -19.97 31.52
CA SER A 376 -17.35 -20.57 32.66
C SER A 376 -17.19 -22.09 32.71
N GLY A 377 -16.96 -22.65 33.90
CA GLY A 377 -16.77 -24.09 34.10
C GLY A 377 -15.45 -24.64 33.54
N SER A 378 -14.47 -23.80 33.20
CA SER A 378 -13.16 -24.23 32.72
C SER A 378 -12.03 -23.34 33.23
N SER A 379 -10.78 -23.81 33.14
CA SER A 379 -9.59 -23.00 33.47
C SER A 379 -9.13 -22.10 32.32
N VAL A 380 -9.90 -21.97 31.24
CA VAL A 380 -9.53 -21.16 30.07
C VAL A 380 -9.79 -19.69 30.38
N CYS A 381 -8.70 -18.93 30.52
CA CYS A 381 -8.68 -17.49 30.78
C CYS A 381 -7.67 -16.82 29.85
N ALA A 382 -7.95 -15.61 29.37
CA ALA A 382 -6.95 -14.72 28.78
C ALA A 382 -7.16 -13.28 29.25
N ALA A 383 -6.08 -12.54 29.51
CA ALA A 383 -6.13 -11.14 29.92
C ALA A 383 -5.20 -10.27 29.06
N PHE A 384 -5.63 -9.03 28.84
CA PHE A 384 -4.88 -7.99 28.15
C PHE A 384 -4.74 -6.81 29.09
N LEU A 385 -3.54 -6.62 29.66
CA LEU A 385 -3.25 -5.53 30.57
C LEU A 385 -2.78 -4.33 29.75
N CYS A 386 -3.56 -3.27 29.75
CA CYS A 386 -3.36 -2.10 28.89
C CYS A 386 -2.86 -0.92 29.74
N ASN A 387 -1.81 -0.26 29.26
CA ASN A 387 -1.43 1.08 29.69
C ASN A 387 -1.70 2.06 28.55
N ASN A 388 -2.74 2.89 28.73
CA ASN A 388 -3.15 3.87 27.72
C ASN A 388 -2.35 5.18 27.80
N ASN A 389 -1.59 5.40 28.88
CA ASN A 389 -0.75 6.58 29.02
C ASN A 389 0.33 6.55 27.93
N THR A 390 0.40 7.61 27.13
CA THR A 390 1.30 7.68 25.97
C THR A 390 2.77 7.97 26.31
N ARG A 391 3.07 8.29 27.57
CA ARG A 391 4.39 8.77 28.01
C ARG A 391 4.95 8.06 29.23
N ILE A 392 4.10 7.59 30.13
CA ILE A 392 4.49 7.15 31.47
C ILE A 392 4.26 5.63 31.59
N PRO A 393 5.31 4.84 31.89
CA PRO A 393 5.13 3.44 32.25
C PRO A 393 4.51 3.31 33.65
N ALA A 394 3.88 2.17 33.93
CA ALA A 394 3.26 1.93 35.23
C ALA A 394 3.41 0.47 35.69
N THR A 395 3.24 0.23 36.98
CA THR A 395 3.09 -1.12 37.53
C THR A 395 1.66 -1.31 38.00
N ALA A 396 0.97 -2.31 37.46
CA ALA A 396 -0.41 -2.63 37.82
C ALA A 396 -0.49 -3.94 38.60
N THR A 397 -1.34 -3.99 39.63
CA THR A 397 -1.62 -5.23 40.36
C THR A 397 -2.83 -5.92 39.73
N PHE A 398 -2.65 -7.10 39.16
CA PHE A 398 -3.71 -7.92 38.59
C PHE A 398 -3.69 -9.31 39.23
N ARG A 399 -4.82 -9.73 39.81
CA ARG A 399 -4.96 -11.00 40.55
C ARG A 399 -3.87 -11.23 41.61
N GLY A 400 -3.52 -10.16 42.33
CA GLY A 400 -2.50 -10.18 43.40
C GLY A 400 -1.05 -10.17 42.91
N VAL A 401 -0.81 -10.17 41.59
CA VAL A 401 0.53 -10.13 40.99
C VAL A 401 0.79 -8.75 40.39
N LYS A 402 2.01 -8.22 40.58
CA LYS A 402 2.44 -6.95 39.99
C LYS A 402 2.98 -7.18 38.58
N TYR A 403 2.50 -6.39 37.61
CA TYR A 403 2.96 -6.40 36.22
C TYR A 403 3.47 -5.02 35.83
N TYR A 404 4.69 -4.97 35.30
CA TYR A 404 5.22 -3.76 34.66
C TYR A 404 4.62 -3.60 33.26
N LEU A 405 4.12 -2.40 32.98
CA LEU A 405 3.49 -2.03 31.72
C LEU A 405 4.21 -0.78 31.15
N PRO A 406 4.99 -0.92 30.07
CA PRO A 406 5.53 0.22 29.34
C PRO A 406 4.43 1.22 28.95
N ALA A 407 4.80 2.48 28.72
CA ALA A 407 3.90 3.48 28.16
C ALA A 407 3.31 2.98 26.83
N HIS A 408 2.04 3.30 26.57
CA HIS A 408 1.32 2.95 25.35
C HIS A 408 1.47 1.47 24.94
N SER A 409 1.20 0.56 25.87
CA SER A 409 1.45 -0.86 25.66
C SER A 409 0.33 -1.78 26.14
N ILE A 410 0.30 -2.99 25.57
CA ILE A 410 -0.58 -4.07 25.99
C ILE A 410 0.27 -5.32 26.26
N SER A 411 0.20 -5.82 27.48
CA SER A 411 0.74 -7.13 27.87
C SER A 411 -0.32 -8.21 27.69
N ILE A 412 0.02 -9.31 27.00
CA ILE A 412 -0.89 -10.42 26.68
C ILE A 412 -0.60 -11.60 27.60
N LEU A 413 -1.62 -12.04 28.34
CA LEU A 413 -1.57 -13.14 29.30
C LEU A 413 -2.56 -14.24 28.88
N PRO A 414 -2.17 -15.27 28.12
CA PRO A 414 -3.11 -16.22 27.53
C PRO A 414 -3.68 -17.27 28.50
N ASP A 415 -3.28 -17.19 29.77
CA ASP A 415 -3.75 -17.93 30.95
C ASP A 415 -4.14 -16.99 32.12
N CYS A 416 -4.20 -15.68 31.89
CA CYS A 416 -4.40 -14.63 32.90
C CYS A 416 -3.32 -14.53 33.98
N LYS A 417 -2.14 -15.13 33.77
CA LYS A 417 -1.03 -15.11 34.75
C LYS A 417 0.31 -14.76 34.11
N THR A 418 0.60 -15.37 32.97
CA THR A 418 1.93 -15.37 32.37
C THR A 418 1.99 -14.42 31.19
N VAL A 419 2.84 -13.39 31.25
CA VAL A 419 3.03 -12.48 30.11
C VAL A 419 3.89 -13.15 29.05
N VAL A 420 3.32 -13.36 27.87
CA VAL A 420 4.04 -14.00 26.73
C VAL A 420 4.46 -13.01 25.64
N TYR A 421 3.92 -11.79 25.70
CA TYR A 421 4.14 -10.73 24.73
C TYR A 421 3.74 -9.37 25.31
N ASN A 422 4.49 -8.32 25.03
CA ASN A 422 4.08 -6.94 25.22
C ASN A 422 4.34 -6.13 23.94
N THR A 423 3.41 -5.24 23.58
CA THR A 423 3.44 -4.53 22.29
C THR A 423 4.60 -3.55 22.16
N GLN A 424 5.22 -3.11 23.26
CA GLN A 424 6.34 -2.17 23.28
C GLN A 424 7.71 -2.86 23.43
N THR A 425 7.75 -4.16 23.80
CA THR A 425 8.99 -4.92 23.97
C THR A 425 9.27 -5.78 22.74
N ILE A 426 10.14 -5.29 21.84
CA ILE A 426 10.46 -6.00 20.59
C ILE A 426 11.55 -7.04 20.84
N VAL A 427 11.17 -8.32 20.84
CA VAL A 427 12.11 -9.46 20.95
C VAL A 427 12.65 -9.90 19.58
N SER A 428 11.88 -9.64 18.51
CA SER A 428 12.30 -9.96 17.14
C SER A 428 13.50 -9.11 16.71
N GLN A 429 14.34 -9.67 15.83
CA GLN A 429 15.44 -8.92 15.22
C GLN A 429 14.94 -7.67 14.47
N HIS A 430 15.84 -6.77 14.14
CA HIS A 430 15.64 -5.62 13.26
C HIS A 430 16.48 -5.80 11.99
N ASN A 431 16.20 -5.03 10.94
CA ASN A 431 17.09 -4.96 9.79
C ASN A 431 17.06 -3.58 9.11
N SER A 432 18.08 -3.30 8.31
CA SER A 432 18.19 -2.08 7.51
C SER A 432 18.38 -2.42 6.04
N ARG A 433 17.67 -1.70 5.17
CA ARG A 433 17.79 -1.87 3.71
C ARG A 433 19.00 -1.10 3.22
N SER A 434 19.75 -1.75 2.33
CA SER A 434 20.89 -1.18 1.63
C SER A 434 20.77 -1.44 0.14
N TYR A 435 21.36 -0.57 -0.65
CA TYR A 435 21.48 -0.72 -2.10
C TYR A 435 22.95 -0.92 -2.47
N ARG A 436 23.19 -1.76 -3.48
CA ARG A 436 24.54 -2.00 -4.02
C ARG A 436 24.51 -1.86 -5.53
N LYS A 437 25.44 -1.06 -6.08
CA LYS A 437 25.66 -0.97 -7.52
C LYS A 437 26.09 -2.34 -8.05
N SER A 438 25.39 -2.83 -9.06
CA SER A 438 25.75 -4.09 -9.74
C SER A 438 27.01 -3.89 -10.58
N LYS A 439 27.97 -4.80 -10.46
CA LYS A 439 29.19 -4.74 -11.29
C LYS A 439 28.91 -5.16 -12.72
N VAL A 440 28.03 -6.15 -12.91
CA VAL A 440 27.70 -6.70 -14.23
C VAL A 440 26.83 -5.72 -15.02
N ALA A 441 25.71 -5.28 -14.44
CA ALA A 441 24.71 -4.48 -15.15
C ALA A 441 25.12 -3.04 -15.45
N ASN A 442 26.18 -2.52 -14.81
CA ASN A 442 26.67 -1.16 -15.05
C ASN A 442 27.95 -1.14 -15.92
N LYS A 443 28.35 -2.29 -16.48
CA LYS A 443 29.51 -2.36 -17.35
C LYS A 443 29.17 -1.76 -18.71
N ASN A 444 29.88 -0.69 -19.09
CA ASN A 444 29.82 -0.07 -20.42
C ASN A 444 28.40 0.33 -20.88
N LEU A 445 27.58 0.94 -20.02
CA LEU A 445 26.31 1.52 -20.47
C LEU A 445 26.58 2.59 -21.54
N GLN A 446 26.06 2.37 -22.75
CA GLN A 446 26.22 3.29 -23.89
C GLN A 446 24.86 3.90 -24.21
N TRP A 447 24.65 5.14 -23.76
CA TRP A 447 23.38 5.81 -23.93
C TRP A 447 23.25 6.40 -25.33
N LYS A 448 22.08 6.19 -25.91
CA LYS A 448 21.64 6.86 -27.12
C LYS A 448 20.41 7.70 -26.80
N MET A 449 20.22 8.79 -27.55
CA MET A 449 19.06 9.66 -27.43
C MET A 449 18.34 9.85 -28.76
N SER A 450 17.05 10.17 -28.68
CA SER A 450 16.20 10.62 -29.78
C SER A 450 15.24 11.68 -29.24
N HIS A 451 15.10 12.79 -29.95
CA HIS A 451 14.26 13.91 -29.52
C HIS A 451 12.83 13.75 -30.01
N GLU A 452 11.86 14.00 -29.14
CA GLU A 452 10.45 14.03 -29.50
C GLU A 452 10.14 15.27 -30.36
N ASN A 453 9.29 15.12 -31.38
CA ASN A 453 8.92 16.27 -32.21
C ASN A 453 7.94 17.19 -31.46
N ILE A 454 8.14 18.51 -31.59
CA ILE A 454 7.22 19.52 -31.04
C ILE A 454 6.31 19.96 -32.19
N PRO A 455 5.01 19.60 -32.17
CA PRO A 455 4.15 19.85 -33.31
C PRO A 455 3.71 21.32 -33.37
N THR A 456 3.57 21.82 -34.59
CA THR A 456 2.90 23.08 -34.91
C THR A 456 1.40 22.86 -35.09
N ILE A 457 0.64 23.97 -35.15
CA ILE A 457 -0.78 23.88 -35.44
C ILE A 457 -1.01 23.09 -36.73
N SER A 458 -0.39 23.39 -37.86
CA SER A 458 -0.62 22.71 -39.15
C SER A 458 -0.44 21.19 -39.14
N GLU A 459 0.35 20.63 -38.22
CA GLU A 459 0.72 19.22 -38.20
C GLU A 459 -0.23 18.34 -37.38
N VAL A 460 -1.03 18.94 -36.48
CA VAL A 460 -1.91 18.16 -35.59
C VAL A 460 -3.31 17.92 -36.18
N PRO A 461 -3.92 16.75 -35.91
CA PRO A 461 -5.12 16.30 -36.63
C PRO A 461 -6.44 16.91 -36.16
N ILE A 462 -6.55 17.36 -34.90
CA ILE A 462 -7.82 17.79 -34.30
C ILE A 462 -7.85 19.32 -34.20
N ARG A 463 -8.93 19.94 -34.68
CA ARG A 463 -9.14 21.40 -34.66
C ARG A 463 -10.36 21.79 -33.83
N SER A 464 -10.23 22.89 -33.10
CA SER A 464 -11.34 23.51 -32.37
C SER A 464 -11.11 25.01 -32.21
N LYS A 465 -12.15 25.75 -31.79
CA LYS A 465 -12.02 27.19 -31.51
C LYS A 465 -11.24 27.47 -30.20
N SER A 466 -11.38 26.57 -29.22
CA SER A 466 -10.77 26.66 -27.89
C SER A 466 -10.08 25.35 -27.51
N PRO A 467 -9.21 25.33 -26.47
CA PRO A 467 -8.62 24.09 -25.96
C PRO A 467 -9.68 23.06 -25.57
N LEU A 468 -9.44 21.79 -25.90
CA LEU A 468 -10.32 20.66 -25.57
C LEU A 468 -9.89 19.97 -24.26
N GLU A 469 -10.88 19.41 -23.55
CA GLU A 469 -10.63 18.76 -22.26
C GLU A 469 -9.73 17.52 -22.40
N LEU A 470 -8.72 17.42 -21.54
CA LEU A 470 -7.62 16.47 -21.69
C LEU A 470 -8.09 15.03 -21.56
N MET A 471 -8.82 14.69 -20.49
CA MET A 471 -9.21 13.31 -20.20
C MET A 471 -10.14 12.74 -21.29
N ASN A 472 -10.97 13.58 -21.88
CA ASN A 472 -11.89 13.25 -22.96
C ASN A 472 -11.16 12.92 -24.27
N LEU A 473 -10.09 13.66 -24.59
CA LEU A 473 -9.29 13.38 -25.77
C LEU A 473 -8.33 12.21 -25.56
N THR A 474 -7.67 12.10 -24.40
CA THR A 474 -6.68 11.04 -24.18
C THR A 474 -7.29 9.70 -23.86
N LYS A 475 -8.52 9.67 -23.35
CA LYS A 475 -9.25 8.43 -23.02
C LYS A 475 -8.46 7.45 -22.15
N ASP A 476 -7.56 7.98 -21.32
CA ASP A 476 -6.60 7.22 -20.51
C ASP A 476 -5.68 6.27 -21.32
N THR A 477 -5.54 6.46 -22.64
CA THR A 477 -4.61 5.66 -23.48
C THR A 477 -3.18 6.17 -23.41
N THR A 478 -2.99 7.41 -22.99
CA THR A 478 -1.71 8.11 -22.78
C THR A 478 -1.88 9.13 -21.66
N ASP A 479 -0.76 9.57 -21.07
CA ASP A 479 -0.77 10.72 -20.16
C ASP A 479 -0.84 12.06 -20.90
N TYR A 480 -0.46 12.09 -22.18
CA TYR A 480 -0.03 13.31 -22.85
C TYR A 480 -1.02 13.82 -23.90
N LEU A 481 -1.23 15.13 -23.93
CA LEU A 481 -2.01 15.83 -24.96
C LEU A 481 -1.31 17.12 -25.36
N TRP A 482 -1.03 17.25 -26.65
CA TRP A 482 -0.56 18.49 -27.24
C TRP A 482 -1.71 19.45 -27.49
N TYR A 483 -1.48 20.72 -27.16
CA TYR A 483 -2.32 21.88 -27.46
C TYR A 483 -1.46 22.86 -28.26
N THR A 484 -1.83 23.15 -29.50
CA THR A 484 -1.02 24.00 -30.38
C THR A 484 -1.85 25.15 -30.93
N THR A 485 -1.28 26.35 -30.94
CA THR A 485 -1.86 27.52 -31.61
C THR A 485 -0.77 28.37 -32.25
N SER A 486 -1.16 29.38 -33.01
CA SER A 486 -0.24 30.35 -33.58
C SER A 486 -0.80 31.75 -33.52
N ILE A 487 0.09 32.72 -33.39
CA ILE A 487 -0.22 34.15 -33.42
C ILE A 487 0.71 34.84 -34.40
N ASP A 488 0.22 35.88 -35.05
CA ASP A 488 1.03 36.75 -35.90
C ASP A 488 1.15 38.11 -35.21
N LEU A 489 2.38 38.65 -35.13
CA LEU A 489 2.67 39.87 -34.39
C LEU A 489 3.43 40.87 -35.25
N ASP A 490 2.94 42.11 -35.27
CA ASP A 490 3.63 43.24 -35.87
C ASP A 490 4.77 43.74 -34.96
N PRO A 491 5.78 44.45 -35.49
CA PRO A 491 6.82 45.09 -34.67
C PRO A 491 6.26 46.00 -33.57
N ARG A 492 5.07 46.58 -33.79
CA ARG A 492 4.40 47.47 -32.84
C ARG A 492 3.75 46.73 -31.66
N ASP A 493 3.48 45.43 -31.81
CA ASP A 493 2.87 44.63 -30.74
C ASP A 493 3.90 44.24 -29.66
N LEU A 494 5.16 44.12 -30.05
CA LEU A 494 6.25 43.67 -29.18
C LEU A 494 6.84 44.82 -28.35
N PRO A 495 7.23 44.56 -27.08
CA PRO A 495 7.89 45.57 -26.25
C PRO A 495 9.10 46.21 -26.93
N MET A 496 9.13 47.55 -26.96
CA MET A 496 10.28 48.30 -27.48
C MET A 496 11.50 48.24 -26.55
N ARG A 497 11.27 47.90 -25.28
CA ARG A 497 12.29 47.80 -24.25
C ARG A 497 12.80 46.35 -24.13
N PRO A 498 14.12 46.11 -24.24
CA PRO A 498 14.67 44.76 -24.20
C PRO A 498 14.58 44.09 -22.82
N ASP A 499 14.33 44.86 -21.74
CA ASP A 499 14.15 44.33 -20.39
C ASP A 499 12.69 43.96 -20.06
N LEU A 500 11.74 44.21 -20.97
CA LEU A 500 10.36 43.76 -20.84
C LEU A 500 10.14 42.50 -21.66
N THR A 501 9.84 41.39 -21.00
CA THR A 501 9.56 40.11 -21.65
C THR A 501 8.07 39.79 -21.54
N PRO A 502 7.38 39.51 -22.66
CA PRO A 502 6.00 39.02 -22.62
C PRO A 502 5.90 37.74 -21.76
N VAL A 503 4.77 37.56 -21.08
CA VAL A 503 4.54 36.42 -20.19
C VAL A 503 3.39 35.59 -20.72
N LEU A 504 3.66 34.31 -21.00
CA LEU A 504 2.61 33.33 -21.26
C LEU A 504 1.97 32.93 -19.94
N GLN A 505 0.66 33.17 -19.82
CA GLN A 505 -0.16 32.74 -18.70
C GLN A 505 -1.16 31.68 -19.17
N VAL A 506 -1.19 30.53 -18.50
CA VAL A 506 -2.12 29.44 -18.82
C VAL A 506 -2.77 28.94 -17.53
N ALA A 507 -4.09 29.07 -17.42
CA ALA A 507 -4.85 28.38 -16.39
C ALA A 507 -5.05 26.93 -16.81
N ASN A 508 -4.60 26.00 -15.99
CA ASN A 508 -4.64 24.57 -16.26
C ASN A 508 -5.36 23.84 -15.11
N LEU A 509 -6.31 22.96 -15.43
CA LEU A 509 -7.06 22.14 -14.48
C LEU A 509 -6.26 20.92 -13.97
N GLY A 510 -5.00 20.83 -14.40
CA GLY A 510 -4.03 19.85 -13.97
C GLY A 510 -3.65 18.85 -15.09
N HIS A 511 -2.69 17.97 -14.84
CA HIS A 511 -1.91 17.85 -13.60
C HIS A 511 -0.53 18.49 -13.74
N VAL A 512 0.07 18.40 -14.93
CA VAL A 512 1.37 18.97 -15.29
C VAL A 512 1.29 19.54 -16.70
N MET A 513 2.13 20.53 -17.00
CA MET A 513 2.22 21.12 -18.33
C MET A 513 3.64 21.56 -18.64
N HIS A 514 4.05 21.36 -19.89
CA HIS A 514 5.29 21.91 -20.47
C HIS A 514 4.94 22.90 -21.59
N GLY A 515 5.61 24.05 -21.61
CA GLY A 515 5.40 25.08 -22.62
C GLY A 515 6.55 25.14 -23.62
N PHE A 516 6.21 25.35 -24.88
CA PHE A 516 7.15 25.54 -25.99
C PHE A 516 6.72 26.71 -26.86
N ILE A 517 7.68 27.55 -27.24
CA ILE A 517 7.47 28.71 -28.12
C ILE A 517 8.44 28.59 -29.28
N ASN A 518 7.93 28.56 -30.51
CA ASN A 518 8.72 28.40 -31.72
C ASN A 518 9.64 27.16 -31.71
N GLY A 519 9.19 26.08 -31.05
CA GLY A 519 9.97 24.84 -30.88
C GLY A 519 10.94 24.85 -29.69
N GLU A 520 11.12 25.99 -29.02
CA GLU A 520 12.02 26.12 -27.86
C GLU A 520 11.26 25.90 -26.56
N TYR A 521 11.86 25.15 -25.64
CA TYR A 521 11.28 24.87 -24.32
C TYR A 521 11.36 26.08 -23.39
N VAL A 522 10.23 26.51 -22.83
CA VAL A 522 10.15 27.69 -21.94
C VAL A 522 9.91 27.35 -20.47
N GLY A 523 9.55 26.11 -20.15
CA GLY A 523 9.47 25.61 -18.79
C GLY A 523 8.29 24.68 -18.51
N SER A 524 8.21 24.23 -17.25
CA SER A 524 7.13 23.38 -16.71
C SER A 524 6.33 24.08 -15.60
N GLY A 525 5.11 23.60 -15.39
CA GLY A 525 4.32 23.83 -14.18
C GLY A 525 3.50 22.60 -13.81
N HIS A 526 3.13 22.47 -12.54
CA HIS A 526 2.30 21.36 -12.06
C HIS A 526 1.47 21.74 -10.84
N GLY A 527 0.33 21.05 -10.68
CA GLY A 527 -0.40 20.99 -9.43
C GLY A 527 0.17 19.92 -8.49
N ASN A 528 -0.62 19.54 -7.49
CA ASN A 528 -0.29 18.50 -6.53
C ASN A 528 -1.50 17.55 -6.30
N ASN A 529 -1.31 16.54 -5.46
CA ASN A 529 -2.36 15.55 -5.18
C ASN A 529 -3.60 16.11 -4.48
N ILE A 530 -3.55 17.31 -3.88
CA ILE A 530 -4.70 17.95 -3.25
C ILE A 530 -5.32 18.93 -4.24
N GLU A 531 -4.56 19.96 -4.64
CA GLU A 531 -4.94 20.98 -5.62
C GLU A 531 -4.25 20.69 -6.95
N LYS A 532 -5.02 20.20 -7.93
CA LYS A 532 -4.49 19.74 -9.22
C LYS A 532 -4.35 20.89 -10.19
N SER A 533 -5.19 21.91 -10.04
CA SER A 533 -5.22 23.08 -10.90
C SER A 533 -4.05 24.00 -10.55
N PHE A 534 -3.52 24.69 -11.55
CA PHE A 534 -2.45 25.66 -11.36
C PHE A 534 -2.45 26.68 -12.51
N VAL A 535 -1.77 27.80 -12.29
CA VAL A 535 -1.50 28.79 -13.34
C VAL A 535 -0.04 28.68 -13.72
N PHE A 536 0.22 28.33 -14.98
CA PHE A 536 1.56 28.37 -15.55
C PHE A 536 1.86 29.78 -16.02
N GLN A 537 2.96 30.35 -15.53
CA GLN A 537 3.43 31.68 -15.93
C GLN A 537 4.92 31.59 -16.24
N LYS A 538 5.29 31.88 -17.49
CA LYS A 538 6.70 31.94 -17.91
C LYS A 538 6.94 33.13 -18.84
N PRO A 539 8.07 33.84 -18.66
CA PRO A 539 8.53 34.80 -19.66
C PRO A 539 8.83 34.04 -20.96
N ILE A 540 8.46 34.62 -22.10
CA ILE A 540 8.59 34.01 -23.41
C ILE A 540 9.21 34.98 -24.42
N SER A 541 10.00 34.42 -25.34
CA SER A 541 10.58 35.18 -26.45
C SER A 541 9.69 35.06 -27.69
N LEU A 542 9.18 36.20 -28.16
CA LEU A 542 8.35 36.30 -29.35
C LEU A 542 9.10 37.08 -30.44
N LYS A 543 8.83 36.77 -31.70
CA LYS A 543 9.41 37.45 -32.88
C LYS A 543 8.32 38.15 -33.69
N THR A 544 8.72 39.10 -34.53
CA THR A 544 7.82 39.64 -35.57
C THR A 544 7.37 38.52 -36.52
N GLY A 545 6.12 38.58 -36.94
CA GLY A 545 5.46 37.57 -37.77
C GLY A 545 4.94 36.40 -36.94
N THR A 546 4.89 35.22 -37.55
CA THR A 546 4.22 34.06 -36.97
C THR A 546 5.04 33.44 -35.83
N ASN A 547 4.37 33.27 -34.69
CA ASN A 547 4.86 32.55 -33.52
C ASN A 547 4.00 31.31 -33.27
N HIS A 548 4.65 30.17 -33.05
CA HIS A 548 3.97 28.92 -32.72
C HIS A 548 4.03 28.68 -31.21
N ILE A 549 2.90 28.35 -30.62
CA ILE A 549 2.77 28.02 -29.20
C ILE A 549 2.33 26.57 -29.13
N ALA A 550 3.12 25.73 -28.45
CA ALA A 550 2.78 24.35 -28.17
C ALA A 550 2.83 24.10 -26.66
N LEU A 551 1.75 23.56 -26.10
CA LEU A 551 1.64 23.19 -24.70
C LEU A 551 1.41 21.68 -24.63
N LEU A 552 2.25 20.99 -23.86
CA LEU A 552 2.08 19.57 -23.57
C LEU A 552 1.41 19.43 -22.21
N GLY A 553 0.10 19.25 -22.19
CA GLY A 553 -0.65 18.95 -20.98
C GLY A 553 -0.58 17.46 -20.66
N MET A 554 -0.58 17.11 -19.36
CA MET A 554 -0.57 15.71 -18.97
C MET A 554 -1.26 15.40 -17.64
N THR A 555 -1.80 14.19 -17.55
CA THR A 555 -2.31 13.59 -16.30
C THR A 555 -1.24 12.77 -15.60
N VAL A 556 -1.29 12.77 -14.27
CA VAL A 556 -0.51 11.86 -13.41
C VAL A 556 -1.47 10.84 -12.81
N GLY A 557 -2.09 10.04 -13.67
CA GLY A 557 -3.24 9.20 -13.34
C GLY A 557 -4.53 9.99 -13.12
N PHE A 558 -5.65 9.28 -13.07
CA PHE A 558 -7.01 9.82 -12.98
C PHE A 558 -7.51 9.83 -11.53
N PRO A 559 -8.29 10.85 -11.10
CA PRO A 559 -8.76 10.98 -9.72
C PRO A 559 -9.42 9.71 -9.18
N ASP A 560 -9.03 9.29 -7.98
CA ASP A 560 -9.38 7.97 -7.43
C ASP A 560 -10.34 8.02 -6.23
N SER A 561 -10.74 9.22 -5.80
CA SER A 561 -11.53 9.44 -4.60
C SER A 561 -12.49 10.64 -4.74
N GLY A 562 -13.56 10.62 -3.93
CA GLY A 562 -14.61 11.64 -3.91
C GLY A 562 -15.85 11.30 -4.76
N ALA A 563 -16.88 12.14 -4.64
CA ALA A 563 -18.12 12.03 -5.42
C ALA A 563 -17.96 12.66 -6.83
N TYR A 564 -18.78 12.22 -7.78
CA TYR A 564 -18.84 12.76 -9.15
C TYR A 564 -17.49 12.67 -9.90
N LEU A 565 -16.83 11.51 -9.83
CA LEU A 565 -15.55 11.25 -10.50
C LEU A 565 -15.64 11.36 -12.03
N GLU A 566 -16.80 11.04 -12.61
CA GLU A 566 -17.13 11.18 -14.02
C GLU A 566 -17.14 12.64 -14.51
N HIS A 567 -17.26 13.61 -13.60
CA HIS A 567 -17.29 15.04 -13.92
C HIS A 567 -15.95 15.75 -13.69
N ARG A 568 -14.90 15.04 -13.25
CA ARG A 568 -13.56 15.64 -13.08
C ARG A 568 -12.95 15.94 -14.44
N LEU A 569 -12.36 17.12 -14.58
CA LEU A 569 -11.75 17.62 -15.80
C LEU A 569 -10.25 17.87 -15.57
N ALA A 570 -9.46 17.80 -16.64
CA ALA A 570 -8.05 18.18 -16.66
C ALA A 570 -7.68 18.90 -17.96
N GLY A 571 -6.49 19.51 -17.99
CA GLY A 571 -5.95 20.20 -19.17
C GLY A 571 -6.12 21.71 -19.17
N VAL A 572 -5.80 22.30 -20.33
CA VAL A 572 -5.77 23.75 -20.54
C VAL A 572 -7.19 24.33 -20.50
N HIS A 573 -7.41 25.35 -19.68
CA HIS A 573 -8.71 26.03 -19.54
C HIS A 573 -8.73 27.41 -20.19
N SER A 574 -7.74 28.26 -19.90
CA SER A 574 -7.59 29.58 -20.52
C SER A 574 -6.12 29.90 -20.77
N VAL A 575 -5.86 30.71 -21.79
CA VAL A 575 -4.51 31.06 -22.25
C VAL A 575 -4.46 32.55 -22.58
N SER A 576 -3.46 33.26 -22.09
CA SER A 576 -3.22 34.65 -22.45
C SER A 576 -1.72 34.98 -22.51
N ILE A 577 -1.39 36.03 -23.25
CA ILE A 577 -0.06 36.63 -23.27
C ILE A 577 -0.17 38.03 -22.69
N GLN A 578 0.60 38.28 -21.63
CA GLN A 578 0.70 39.57 -20.98
C GLN A 578 1.96 40.31 -21.43
N GLY A 579 1.95 41.64 -21.27
CA GLY A 579 3.14 42.46 -21.51
C GLY A 579 3.44 42.72 -22.98
N LEU A 580 2.43 42.67 -23.85
CA LEU A 580 2.51 43.24 -25.21
C LEU A 580 2.18 44.74 -25.15
N ASN A 581 2.61 45.51 -26.15
CA ASN A 581 2.26 46.94 -26.24
C ASN A 581 0.75 47.17 -26.42
N THR A 582 0.06 46.18 -27.00
CA THR A 582 -1.40 46.16 -27.18
C THR A 582 -2.15 45.72 -25.92
N GLY A 583 -1.44 45.41 -24.83
CA GLY A 583 -2.00 44.97 -23.56
C GLY A 583 -1.92 43.45 -23.37
N THR A 584 -2.99 42.86 -22.81
CA THR A 584 -3.10 41.40 -22.65
C THR A 584 -3.85 40.82 -23.84
N LEU A 585 -3.24 39.85 -24.51
CA LEU A 585 -3.85 39.11 -25.60
C LEU A 585 -4.46 37.80 -25.07
N ASP A 586 -5.78 37.67 -25.14
CA ASP A 586 -6.48 36.42 -24.80
C ASP A 586 -6.47 35.45 -25.99
N LEU A 587 -5.92 34.26 -25.78
CA LEU A 587 -5.79 33.21 -26.78
C LEU A 587 -6.77 32.05 -26.56
N THR A 588 -7.69 32.17 -25.59
CA THR A 588 -8.63 31.10 -25.24
C THR A 588 -9.52 30.71 -26.43
N ILE A 589 -9.86 31.68 -27.29
CA ILE A 589 -10.63 31.46 -28.54
C ILE A 589 -9.79 31.89 -29.76
N ASN A 590 -8.56 31.37 -29.87
CA ASN A 590 -7.63 31.68 -30.97
C ASN A 590 -7.63 30.65 -32.11
N GLY A 591 -8.41 29.57 -31.98
CA GLY A 591 -8.22 28.37 -32.80
C GLY A 591 -7.06 27.51 -32.27
N TRP A 592 -7.36 26.25 -32.00
CA TRP A 592 -6.47 25.31 -31.34
C TRP A 592 -6.41 23.99 -32.09
N GLY A 593 -5.18 23.49 -32.22
CA GLY A 593 -4.85 22.15 -32.67
C GLY A 593 -4.59 21.21 -31.50
N HIS A 594 -4.95 19.93 -31.63
CA HIS A 594 -4.69 18.91 -30.61
C HIS A 594 -4.13 17.62 -31.19
N GLN A 595 -3.18 17.01 -30.47
CA GLN A 595 -2.63 15.69 -30.77
C GLN A 595 -2.54 14.84 -29.50
N VAL A 596 -3.19 13.68 -29.52
CA VAL A 596 -3.17 12.70 -28.42
C VAL A 596 -1.86 11.91 -28.45
N GLY A 597 -1.16 11.90 -27.32
CA GLY A 597 0.04 11.10 -27.09
C GLY A 597 1.30 11.63 -27.78
N LEU A 598 2.40 10.95 -27.48
CA LEU A 598 3.71 11.21 -28.06
C LEU A 598 3.94 10.33 -29.29
N ASP A 599 4.70 10.79 -30.26
CA ASP A 599 5.14 10.00 -31.41
C ASP A 599 6.01 8.83 -30.97
N GLY A 600 6.86 8.99 -29.96
CA GLY A 600 7.59 7.88 -29.37
C GLY A 600 6.69 6.79 -28.77
N GLU A 601 5.54 7.17 -28.19
CA GLU A 601 4.53 6.20 -27.72
C GLU A 601 3.86 5.47 -28.89
N LYS A 602 3.44 6.20 -29.94
CA LYS A 602 2.81 5.63 -31.15
C LYS A 602 3.75 4.68 -31.90
N LEU A 603 5.04 5.01 -31.95
CA LEU A 603 6.08 4.19 -32.57
C LEU A 603 6.54 3.03 -31.68
N HIS A 604 6.09 2.98 -30.42
CA HIS A 604 6.48 2.01 -29.41
C HIS A 604 8.01 1.90 -29.27
N VAL A 605 8.71 3.05 -29.19
CA VAL A 605 10.20 3.12 -29.20
C VAL A 605 10.85 2.37 -28.03
N PHE A 606 10.07 2.10 -26.98
CA PHE A 606 10.43 1.29 -25.81
C PHE A 606 10.48 -0.23 -26.08
N THR A 607 10.07 -0.69 -27.26
CA THR A 607 10.20 -2.09 -27.70
C THR A 607 11.40 -2.25 -28.64
N GLN A 608 11.90 -3.48 -28.80
CA GLN A 608 12.98 -3.77 -29.76
C GLN A 608 12.61 -3.31 -31.18
N GLY A 609 11.45 -3.76 -31.67
CA GLY A 609 10.98 -3.40 -33.02
C GLY A 609 10.71 -1.91 -33.20
N GLY A 610 10.08 -1.24 -32.23
CA GLY A 610 9.81 0.20 -32.30
C GLY A 610 11.07 1.06 -32.18
N SER A 611 12.07 0.60 -31.43
CA SER A 611 13.36 1.30 -31.32
C SER A 611 14.08 1.45 -32.66
N HIS A 612 13.87 0.53 -33.62
CA HIS A 612 14.44 0.64 -34.96
C HIS A 612 13.74 1.64 -35.88
N ARG A 613 12.57 2.17 -35.47
CA ARG A 613 11.77 3.11 -36.27
C ARG A 613 12.15 4.58 -36.09
N VAL A 614 13.04 4.87 -35.15
CA VAL A 614 13.52 6.24 -34.87
C VAL A 614 15.03 6.32 -35.01
N LYS A 615 15.52 7.51 -35.37
CA LYS A 615 16.96 7.78 -35.45
C LYS A 615 17.50 8.06 -34.06
N TRP A 616 18.54 7.31 -33.69
CA TRP A 616 19.23 7.45 -32.41
C TRP A 616 20.61 8.08 -32.63
N THR A 617 20.98 9.01 -31.76
CA THR A 617 22.32 9.60 -31.69
C THR A 617 22.98 9.28 -30.35
N ASP A 618 24.29 9.44 -30.23
CA ASP A 618 24.95 9.32 -28.92
C ASP A 618 24.40 10.37 -27.95
N ALA A 619 24.08 9.93 -26.73
CA ALA A 619 23.80 10.84 -25.63
C ALA A 619 25.11 11.21 -24.93
N LYS A 620 25.35 12.51 -24.71
CA LYS A 620 26.50 13.03 -23.96
C LYS A 620 25.96 13.98 -22.90
N GLY A 621 25.61 13.46 -21.72
CA GLY A 621 24.93 14.23 -20.69
C GLY A 621 23.45 14.50 -20.98
N PRO A 622 22.86 15.53 -20.32
CA PRO A 622 21.45 15.87 -20.48
C PRO A 622 21.12 16.35 -21.90
N GLY A 623 20.18 15.65 -22.54
CA GLY A 623 19.47 16.11 -23.74
C GLY A 623 18.41 17.17 -23.43
N PRO A 624 17.83 17.79 -24.47
CA PRO A 624 16.74 18.76 -24.35
C PRO A 624 15.47 18.14 -23.74
N ALA A 625 14.48 18.98 -23.41
CA ALA A 625 13.17 18.54 -22.97
C ALA A 625 12.55 17.55 -23.98
N LEU A 626 11.75 16.60 -23.49
CA LEU A 626 11.13 15.53 -24.29
C LEU A 626 12.15 14.68 -25.06
N THR A 627 13.08 14.08 -24.32
CA THR A 627 14.09 13.17 -24.90
C THR A 627 13.81 11.73 -24.53
N TRP A 628 13.85 10.84 -25.52
CA TRP A 628 13.94 9.41 -25.31
C TRP A 628 15.40 8.99 -25.21
N TYR A 629 15.73 8.24 -24.17
CA TYR A 629 17.02 7.58 -24.01
C TYR A 629 16.87 6.08 -24.13
N LYS A 630 17.90 5.41 -24.65
CA LYS A 630 18.03 3.96 -24.56
C LYS A 630 19.45 3.51 -24.26
N THR A 631 19.56 2.34 -23.64
CA THR A 631 20.82 1.60 -23.47
C THR A 631 20.52 0.11 -23.35
N TYR A 632 21.58 -0.70 -23.37
CA TYR A 632 21.51 -2.14 -23.12
C TYR A 632 22.32 -2.50 -21.88
N PHE A 633 21.81 -3.44 -21.10
CA PHE A 633 22.49 -3.92 -19.90
C PHE A 633 22.27 -5.42 -19.65
N ASP A 634 23.24 -6.05 -19.01
CA ASP A 634 23.12 -7.45 -18.57
C ASP A 634 22.39 -7.54 -17.24
N ALA A 635 21.75 -8.68 -16.97
CA ALA A 635 21.08 -8.86 -15.68
C ALA A 635 22.09 -8.73 -14.52
N PRO A 636 21.75 -8.03 -13.42
CA PRO A 636 22.61 -7.93 -12.26
C PRO A 636 22.99 -9.29 -11.67
N GLU A 637 24.17 -9.39 -11.09
CA GLU A 637 24.61 -10.61 -10.40
C GLU A 637 23.69 -11.03 -9.24
N GLY A 638 23.58 -12.34 -9.00
CA GLY A 638 22.83 -12.95 -7.89
C GLY A 638 21.31 -12.80 -7.97
N GLU A 639 20.64 -13.13 -6.87
CA GLU A 639 19.16 -13.22 -6.79
C GLU A 639 18.50 -12.03 -6.08
N ALA A 640 19.28 -11.01 -5.70
CA ALA A 640 18.74 -9.86 -4.99
C ALA A 640 17.77 -9.06 -5.90
N PRO A 641 16.68 -8.47 -5.37
CA PRO A 641 15.79 -7.59 -6.13
C PRO A 641 16.56 -6.44 -6.80
N VAL A 642 16.08 -5.98 -7.96
CA VAL A 642 16.76 -4.97 -8.79
C VAL A 642 15.98 -3.67 -8.77
N ALA A 643 16.69 -2.54 -8.85
CA ALA A 643 16.11 -1.23 -9.08
C ALA A 643 17.04 -0.39 -9.96
N PHE A 644 16.50 0.70 -10.51
CA PHE A 644 17.29 1.79 -11.05
C PHE A 644 17.38 2.93 -10.04
N ASP A 645 18.57 3.49 -9.87
CA ASP A 645 18.77 4.80 -9.27
C ASP A 645 18.61 5.85 -10.37
N LEU A 646 17.53 6.62 -10.30
CA LEU A 646 17.19 7.68 -11.25
C LEU A 646 17.44 9.08 -10.66
N SER A 647 18.26 9.20 -9.60
CA SER A 647 18.48 10.47 -8.90
C SER A 647 18.99 11.61 -9.80
N SER A 648 19.58 11.30 -10.95
CA SER A 648 20.08 12.26 -11.95
C SER A 648 19.05 12.68 -12.99
N MET A 649 17.85 12.10 -12.95
CA MET A 649 16.76 12.36 -13.89
C MET A 649 15.74 13.32 -13.28
N ALA A 650 14.77 13.80 -14.06
CA ALA A 650 13.75 14.72 -13.58
C ALA A 650 12.36 14.06 -13.54
N LYS A 651 11.71 13.85 -14.68
CA LYS A 651 10.37 13.23 -14.75
C LYS A 651 10.18 12.45 -16.04
N GLY A 652 9.45 11.34 -15.95
CA GLY A 652 8.91 10.68 -17.13
C GLY A 652 8.54 9.23 -16.87
N MET A 653 8.92 8.34 -17.78
CA MET A 653 8.58 6.92 -17.72
C MET A 653 9.77 6.03 -18.08
N VAL A 654 9.79 4.83 -17.52
CA VAL A 654 10.86 3.85 -17.77
C VAL A 654 10.28 2.51 -18.21
N TRP A 655 10.95 1.88 -19.17
CA TRP A 655 10.64 0.54 -19.67
C TRP A 655 11.88 -0.35 -19.65
N VAL A 656 11.65 -1.64 -19.38
CA VAL A 656 12.64 -2.69 -19.53
C VAL A 656 12.06 -3.76 -20.44
N ASN A 657 12.73 -4.04 -21.56
CA ASN A 657 12.28 -5.02 -22.56
C ASN A 657 10.82 -4.79 -23.03
N GLY A 658 10.44 -3.53 -23.26
CA GLY A 658 9.08 -3.15 -23.65
C GLY A 658 8.05 -3.12 -22.51
N ARG A 659 8.41 -3.53 -21.29
CA ARG A 659 7.52 -3.51 -20.12
C ARG A 659 7.75 -2.26 -19.30
N SER A 660 6.70 -1.45 -19.12
CA SER A 660 6.77 -0.23 -18.33
C SER A 660 6.93 -0.56 -16.83
N ILE A 661 8.01 -0.09 -16.22
CA ILE A 661 8.20 -0.21 -14.76
C ILE A 661 7.48 0.90 -13.99
N GLY A 662 7.03 1.94 -14.70
CA GLY A 662 6.14 2.98 -14.17
C GLY A 662 6.66 4.39 -14.43
N ARG A 663 5.94 5.38 -13.88
CA ARG A 663 6.36 6.79 -13.90
C ARG A 663 7.55 7.00 -12.96
N TYR A 664 8.37 8.00 -13.22
CA TYR A 664 9.31 8.53 -12.24
C TYR A 664 9.17 10.05 -12.17
N TRP A 665 9.39 10.61 -10.99
CA TRP A 665 9.36 12.05 -10.78
C TRP A 665 10.27 12.45 -9.62
N VAL A 666 11.55 12.60 -9.95
CA VAL A 666 12.65 12.90 -9.03
C VAL A 666 12.78 14.40 -8.82
N SER A 667 12.47 15.21 -9.83
CA SER A 667 12.47 16.68 -9.70
C SER A 667 11.37 17.21 -8.77
N TYR A 668 10.35 16.42 -8.45
CA TYR A 668 9.34 16.80 -7.45
C TYR A 668 9.89 16.56 -6.04
N LEU A 669 10.48 17.62 -5.48
CA LEU A 669 11.03 17.60 -4.14
C LEU A 669 9.95 17.76 -3.08
N SER A 670 10.11 17.02 -1.99
CA SER A 670 9.35 17.22 -0.76
C SER A 670 9.76 18.50 -0.04
N PRO A 671 9.00 18.94 0.99
CA PRO A 671 9.42 20.05 1.86
C PRO A 671 10.80 19.87 2.51
N LEU A 672 11.36 18.65 2.49
CA LEU A 672 12.72 18.35 2.98
C LEU A 672 13.81 18.52 1.90
N GLY A 673 13.48 19.04 0.72
CA GLY A 673 14.42 19.21 -0.40
C GLY A 673 14.88 17.89 -1.02
N LYS A 674 14.15 16.80 -0.79
CA LYS A 674 14.49 15.45 -1.30
C LYS A 674 13.36 14.88 -2.15
N PRO A 675 13.67 14.12 -3.22
CA PRO A 675 12.68 13.41 -4.01
C PRO A 675 11.90 12.41 -3.16
N SER A 676 10.62 12.23 -3.47
CA SER A 676 9.79 11.23 -2.79
C SER A 676 10.24 9.79 -3.12
N GLN A 677 10.76 9.59 -4.33
CA GLN A 677 11.30 8.33 -4.81
C GLN A 677 12.42 8.56 -5.84
N SER A 678 13.58 7.94 -5.60
CA SER A 678 14.71 7.90 -6.55
C SER A 678 15.06 6.49 -7.02
N MET A 679 14.69 5.48 -6.25
CA MET A 679 14.95 4.07 -6.56
C MET A 679 13.67 3.46 -7.12
N TYR A 680 13.73 2.92 -8.33
CA TYR A 680 12.57 2.40 -9.06
C TYR A 680 12.72 0.90 -9.32
N HIS A 681 11.80 0.11 -8.77
CA HIS A 681 11.85 -1.35 -8.77
C HIS A 681 11.75 -1.93 -10.19
N VAL A 682 12.65 -2.86 -10.50
CA VAL A 682 12.65 -3.69 -11.71
C VAL A 682 12.50 -5.15 -11.28
N PRO A 683 11.35 -5.79 -11.55
CA PRO A 683 11.21 -7.20 -11.24
C PRO A 683 12.20 -8.03 -12.02
N ARG A 684 12.85 -8.99 -11.36
CA ARG A 684 13.76 -9.96 -11.99
C ARG A 684 13.11 -10.68 -13.18
N ALA A 685 11.81 -10.95 -13.11
CA ALA A 685 11.02 -11.56 -14.18
C ALA A 685 10.92 -10.72 -15.47
N PHE A 686 11.32 -9.44 -15.45
CA PHE A 686 11.36 -8.60 -16.65
C PHE A 686 12.72 -8.68 -17.36
N LEU A 687 13.71 -9.33 -16.73
CA LEU A 687 15.09 -9.41 -17.21
C LEU A 687 15.38 -10.72 -17.94
N LYS A 688 16.12 -10.61 -19.04
CA LYS A 688 16.87 -11.67 -19.69
C LYS A 688 18.29 -11.71 -19.11
N PRO A 689 19.06 -12.80 -19.28
CA PRO A 689 20.43 -12.87 -18.81
C PRO A 689 21.33 -11.72 -19.31
N SER A 690 21.21 -11.35 -20.59
CA SER A 690 21.97 -10.29 -21.24
C SER A 690 21.10 -9.45 -22.17
N GLU A 691 21.66 -8.33 -22.66
CA GLU A 691 21.04 -7.48 -23.69
C GLU A 691 19.61 -7.00 -23.36
N ASN A 692 19.39 -6.61 -22.10
CA ASN A 692 18.13 -6.01 -21.70
C ASN A 692 18.06 -4.58 -22.23
N LEU A 693 17.01 -4.28 -23.00
CA LEU A 693 16.75 -2.93 -23.48
C LEU A 693 16.15 -2.10 -22.35
N LEU A 694 16.86 -1.07 -21.92
CA LEU A 694 16.36 -0.02 -21.04
C LEU A 694 15.99 1.19 -21.90
N VAL A 695 14.74 1.65 -21.79
CA VAL A 695 14.29 2.91 -22.42
C VAL A 695 13.73 3.83 -21.35
N VAL A 696 14.11 5.11 -21.43
CA VAL A 696 13.66 6.17 -20.51
C VAL A 696 13.11 7.30 -21.37
N PHE A 697 11.86 7.70 -21.13
CA PHE A 697 11.36 8.98 -21.62
C PHE A 697 11.58 10.01 -20.53
N GLU A 698 12.31 11.08 -20.83
CA GLU A 698 12.65 12.19 -19.94
C GLU A 698 12.00 13.47 -20.44
N GLU A 699 11.18 14.08 -19.59
CA GLU A 699 10.31 15.18 -19.99
C GLU A 699 11.00 16.55 -19.98
N THR A 700 11.92 16.80 -19.04
CA THR A 700 12.37 18.18 -18.74
C THR A 700 13.88 18.38 -18.73
N GLY A 701 14.66 17.31 -18.75
CA GLY A 701 16.11 17.34 -18.76
C GLY A 701 16.71 16.58 -17.57
N GLY A 702 17.44 15.52 -17.85
CA GLY A 702 18.04 14.61 -16.88
C GLY A 702 19.27 13.92 -17.47
N ASN A 703 20.26 13.60 -16.63
CA ASN A 703 21.53 13.01 -17.09
C ASN A 703 21.46 11.47 -17.08
N PRO A 704 21.39 10.81 -18.25
CA PRO A 704 21.30 9.34 -18.31
C PRO A 704 22.60 8.64 -17.89
N ASP A 705 23.76 9.30 -18.01
CA ASP A 705 25.07 8.71 -17.71
C ASP A 705 25.24 8.35 -16.22
N GLU A 706 24.44 8.96 -15.35
CA GLU A 706 24.46 8.76 -13.91
C GLU A 706 23.42 7.73 -13.41
N ILE A 707 22.55 7.24 -14.29
CA ILE A 707 21.60 6.16 -13.97
C ILE A 707 22.40 4.91 -13.58
N LYS A 708 22.02 4.29 -12.45
CA LYS A 708 22.69 3.06 -11.97
C LYS A 708 21.70 1.91 -11.85
N VAL A 709 22.14 0.73 -12.28
CA VAL A 709 21.46 -0.53 -11.96
C VAL A 709 21.94 -1.01 -10.59
N ILE A 710 21.03 -1.11 -9.64
CA ILE A 710 21.33 -1.44 -8.24
C ILE A 710 20.56 -2.69 -7.79
N THR A 711 21.07 -3.35 -6.76
CA THR A 711 20.38 -4.44 -6.07
C THR A 711 20.01 -4.04 -4.65
N ALA A 712 18.80 -4.41 -4.21
CA ALA A 712 18.28 -4.14 -2.88
C ALA A 712 18.51 -5.33 -1.94
N ASN A 713 19.02 -5.08 -0.73
CA ASN A 713 19.28 -6.12 0.27
C ASN A 713 18.96 -5.64 1.69
N ARG A 714 18.68 -6.58 2.61
CA ARG A 714 18.56 -6.35 4.06
C ARG A 714 19.59 -7.16 4.83
N ASP A 715 20.85 -7.04 4.40
CA ASP A 715 21.98 -7.81 4.94
C ASP A 715 22.52 -7.24 6.26
N THR A 716 22.13 -6.03 6.64
CA THR A 716 22.40 -5.49 7.97
C THR A 716 21.24 -5.88 8.87
N ILE A 717 21.50 -6.78 9.82
CA ILE A 717 20.52 -7.23 10.81
C ILE A 717 20.98 -6.82 12.20
N CYS A 718 20.02 -6.56 13.09
CA CYS A 718 20.29 -6.04 14.40
C CYS A 718 19.39 -6.65 15.48
N SER A 719 19.75 -6.45 16.75
CA SER A 719 18.94 -6.77 17.92
C SER A 719 19.06 -5.62 18.92
N TYR A 720 17.99 -5.32 19.65
CA TYR A 720 17.97 -4.31 20.70
C TYR A 720 17.08 -4.81 21.83
N ILE A 721 17.68 -5.42 22.86
CA ILE A 721 16.94 -6.11 23.92
C ILE A 721 17.51 -5.74 25.29
N THR A 722 16.63 -5.51 26.25
CA THR A 722 16.97 -5.13 27.64
C THR A 722 16.88 -6.31 28.60
N GLU A 723 17.42 -6.16 29.81
CA GLU A 723 17.33 -7.16 30.88
C GLU A 723 15.89 -7.49 31.32
N TYR A 724 14.92 -6.60 31.12
CA TYR A 724 13.50 -6.83 31.47
C TYR A 724 12.65 -7.39 30.31
N HIS A 725 13.24 -7.60 29.13
CA HIS A 725 12.48 -8.19 28.03
C HIS A 725 12.00 -9.60 28.37
N LEU A 726 10.83 -9.94 27.82
CA LEU A 726 10.26 -11.27 27.97
C LEU A 726 10.98 -12.27 27.05
N PRO A 727 10.90 -13.57 27.37
CA PRO A 727 11.23 -14.63 26.44
C PRO A 727 10.41 -14.52 25.16
N HIS A 728 10.97 -15.01 24.07
CA HIS A 728 10.27 -15.05 22.79
C HIS A 728 8.96 -15.86 22.93
N VAL A 729 7.86 -15.39 22.32
CA VAL A 729 6.53 -16.03 22.46
C VAL A 729 6.49 -17.51 22.07
N LYS A 730 7.40 -17.93 21.18
CA LYS A 730 7.60 -19.33 20.76
C LYS A 730 8.10 -20.26 21.88
N SER A 731 8.59 -19.71 22.99
CA SER A 731 8.92 -20.46 24.20
C SER A 731 7.68 -21.03 24.91
N TRP A 732 6.48 -20.66 24.46
CA TRP A 732 5.21 -21.07 25.07
C TRP A 732 4.37 -21.90 24.09
N LYS A 733 3.72 -22.94 24.63
CA LYS A 733 2.71 -23.72 23.90
C LYS A 733 1.46 -23.87 24.76
N ARG A 734 0.30 -23.96 24.10
CA ARG A 734 -0.97 -24.33 24.74
C ARG A 734 -1.33 -25.76 24.36
N GLU A 735 -1.49 -26.60 25.38
CA GLU A 735 -2.08 -27.93 25.26
C GLU A 735 -3.35 -27.96 26.10
N ASP A 736 -4.46 -28.35 25.47
CA ASP A 736 -5.80 -28.24 26.02
C ASP A 736 -6.10 -26.85 26.60
N SER A 737 -6.24 -26.76 27.92
CA SER A 737 -6.59 -25.52 28.63
C SER A 737 -5.38 -24.85 29.28
N LYS A 738 -4.22 -25.51 29.33
CA LYS A 738 -3.01 -25.07 30.06
C LYS A 738 -1.92 -24.57 29.11
N ILE A 739 -1.14 -23.61 29.60
CA ILE A 739 0.06 -23.10 28.92
C ILE A 739 1.28 -23.61 29.68
N HIS A 740 2.30 -24.04 28.95
CA HIS A 740 3.58 -24.44 29.51
C HIS A 740 4.73 -23.92 28.65
N ALA A 741 5.89 -23.76 29.29
CA ALA A 741 7.14 -23.49 28.59
C ALA A 741 7.57 -24.74 27.82
N VAL A 742 8.08 -24.56 26.60
CA VAL A 742 8.65 -25.64 25.76
C VAL A 742 10.17 -25.53 25.59
N VAL A 743 10.79 -24.66 26.38
CA VAL A 743 12.24 -24.47 26.44
C VAL A 743 12.64 -24.42 27.92
N ASP A 744 13.83 -24.92 28.22
CA ASP A 744 14.33 -25.01 29.60
C ASP A 744 14.75 -23.63 30.15
N ASP A 745 15.28 -22.76 29.27
CA ASP A 745 15.77 -21.43 29.64
C ASP A 745 14.81 -20.33 29.16
N MET A 746 14.21 -19.67 30.15
CA MET A 746 13.23 -18.58 30.00
C MET A 746 13.86 -17.20 30.23
N LYS A 747 15.17 -17.03 30.00
CA LYS A 747 15.83 -15.72 30.02
C LYS A 747 15.75 -15.01 28.66
N PRO A 748 15.79 -13.66 28.63
CA PRO A 748 15.84 -12.90 27.39
C PRO A 748 17.15 -13.15 26.62
N LYS A 749 17.06 -13.25 25.30
CA LYS A 749 18.20 -13.49 24.39
C LYS A 749 18.05 -12.69 23.11
N ALA A 750 19.15 -12.13 22.62
CA ALA A 750 19.20 -11.55 21.28
C ALA A 750 19.25 -12.66 20.22
N HIS A 751 18.25 -12.72 19.36
CA HIS A 751 18.19 -13.66 18.24
C HIS A 751 18.49 -12.95 16.93
N LEU A 752 19.48 -13.43 16.19
CA LEU A 752 19.88 -12.88 14.90
C LEU A 752 19.91 -14.00 13.87
N LYS A 753 19.26 -13.79 12.72
CA LYS A 753 19.26 -14.73 11.60
C LYS A 753 19.47 -14.00 10.28
N CYS A 754 20.47 -14.45 9.53
CA CYS A 754 20.76 -13.93 8.20
C CYS A 754 19.76 -14.43 7.15
N PRO A 755 19.40 -13.59 6.16
CA PRO A 755 18.50 -13.99 5.08
C PRO A 755 19.21 -14.91 4.06
N ASN A 756 18.44 -15.67 3.28
CA ASN A 756 18.89 -16.43 2.10
C ASN A 756 20.12 -17.33 2.36
N HIS A 757 20.16 -18.03 3.51
CA HIS A 757 21.27 -18.93 3.91
C HIS A 757 22.64 -18.23 4.00
N LYS A 758 22.68 -16.90 4.03
CA LYS A 758 23.91 -16.14 4.31
C LYS A 758 24.36 -16.41 5.74
N VAL A 759 25.65 -16.17 6.00
CA VAL A 759 26.24 -16.23 7.34
C VAL A 759 26.59 -14.84 7.84
N ILE A 760 26.71 -14.70 9.15
CA ILE A 760 27.21 -13.50 9.79
C ILE A 760 28.71 -13.40 9.50
N VAL A 761 29.11 -12.40 8.74
CA VAL A 761 30.51 -12.20 8.30
C VAL A 761 31.23 -11.09 9.05
N ALA A 762 30.50 -10.25 9.79
CA ALA A 762 31.09 -9.21 10.64
C ALA A 762 30.11 -8.77 11.73
N VAL A 763 30.65 -8.44 12.91
CA VAL A 763 29.96 -7.69 13.96
C VAL A 763 30.39 -6.23 13.83
N ASN A 764 29.51 -5.39 13.29
CA ASN A 764 29.81 -3.99 13.03
C ASN A 764 29.68 -3.13 14.29
N PHE A 765 28.77 -3.51 15.20
CA PHE A 765 28.56 -2.83 16.47
C PHE A 765 27.99 -3.83 17.49
N ALA A 766 28.42 -3.72 18.74
CA ALA A 766 27.79 -4.37 19.87
C ALA A 766 28.03 -3.55 21.14
N SER A 767 26.99 -3.34 21.93
CA SER A 767 27.07 -2.63 23.21
C SER A 767 26.11 -3.27 24.20
N PHE A 768 26.61 -3.55 25.40
CA PHE A 768 25.83 -3.98 26.55
C PHE A 768 25.93 -2.90 27.64
N GLY A 769 24.90 -2.06 27.74
CA GLY A 769 24.90 -0.84 28.54
C GLY A 769 23.69 0.04 28.22
N ASP A 770 23.89 1.30 27.84
CA ASP A 770 22.85 2.27 27.46
C ASP A 770 22.94 2.74 25.98
N PRO A 771 23.10 1.84 24.99
CA PRO A 771 23.22 2.22 23.58
C PRO A 771 22.03 3.04 23.08
N LEU A 772 22.28 3.85 22.06
CA LEU A 772 21.27 4.69 21.39
C LEU A 772 21.22 4.39 19.89
N GLY A 773 20.15 4.85 19.24
CA GLY A 773 20.00 4.82 17.79
C GLY A 773 19.12 3.68 17.27
N VAL A 774 19.23 3.42 15.97
CA VAL A 774 18.38 2.47 15.24
C VAL A 774 19.23 1.53 14.39
N CYS A 775 18.67 0.39 13.97
CA CYS A 775 19.42 -0.58 13.16
C CYS A 775 20.02 0.05 11.88
N GLY A 776 21.33 -0.08 11.71
CA GLY A 776 22.12 0.59 10.69
C GLY A 776 22.89 1.81 11.20
N ASN A 777 22.53 2.36 12.37
CA ASN A 777 23.11 3.56 12.95
C ASN A 777 23.00 3.56 14.49
N TYR A 778 23.52 2.53 15.15
CA TYR A 778 23.66 2.53 16.61
C TYR A 778 24.90 3.31 17.06
N THR A 779 24.81 3.90 18.23
CA THR A 779 25.91 4.58 18.92
C THR A 779 26.02 4.05 20.35
N THR A 780 27.23 4.01 20.87
CA THR A 780 27.47 3.72 22.29
C THR A 780 26.89 4.87 23.12
N GLY A 781 26.24 4.56 24.24
CA GLY A 781 25.78 5.57 25.19
C GLY A 781 26.90 5.99 26.15
N THR A 782 26.52 6.44 27.34
CA THR A 782 27.48 6.82 28.40
C THR A 782 28.16 5.62 29.03
N CYS A 783 27.60 4.42 28.83
CA CYS A 783 28.03 3.18 29.41
C CYS A 783 28.00 2.01 28.43
N SER A 784 29.06 1.22 28.40
CA SER A 784 29.06 -0.05 27.67
C SER A 784 30.12 -1.00 28.20
N SER A 785 29.79 -2.29 28.25
CA SER A 785 30.80 -3.33 28.47
C SER A 785 31.83 -3.35 27.34
N PRO A 786 33.15 -3.33 27.64
CA PRO A 786 34.20 -3.40 26.63
C PRO A 786 34.22 -4.77 25.90
N ASN A 787 33.66 -5.82 26.50
CA ASN A 787 33.63 -7.17 25.92
C ASN A 787 32.47 -7.40 24.95
N SER A 788 31.53 -6.45 24.83
CA SER A 788 30.29 -6.62 24.06
C SER A 788 30.50 -7.17 22.65
N LYS A 789 31.49 -6.62 21.93
CA LYS A 789 31.83 -7.07 20.57
C LYS A 789 32.43 -8.48 20.55
N LYS A 790 33.42 -8.74 21.40
CA LYS A 790 34.11 -10.04 21.49
C LYS A 790 33.13 -11.17 21.84
N VAL A 791 32.25 -10.94 22.81
CA VAL A 791 31.20 -11.90 23.17
C VAL A 791 30.28 -12.16 21.97
N THR A 792 29.80 -11.10 21.32
CA THR A 792 28.92 -11.23 20.15
C THR A 792 29.60 -12.02 19.02
N GLU A 793 30.87 -11.76 18.74
CA GLU A 793 31.64 -12.49 17.72
C GLU A 793 31.75 -13.98 18.04
N GLN A 794 32.03 -14.35 19.30
CA GLN A 794 32.08 -15.75 19.75
C GLN A 794 30.76 -16.48 19.53
N TYR A 795 29.62 -15.82 19.79
CA TYR A 795 28.31 -16.43 19.60
C TYR A 795 27.87 -16.49 18.14
N CYS A 796 28.20 -15.50 17.33
CA CYS A 796 27.53 -15.26 16.05
C CYS A 796 28.37 -15.44 14.79
N LEU A 797 29.69 -15.17 14.83
CA LEU A 797 30.50 -15.10 13.63
C LEU A 797 30.53 -16.46 12.89
N GLY A 798 30.36 -16.43 11.56
CA GLY A 798 30.35 -17.62 10.72
C GLY A 798 29.06 -18.45 10.74
N LYS A 799 28.07 -18.10 11.57
CA LYS A 799 26.79 -18.83 11.68
C LYS A 799 25.69 -18.16 10.84
N THR A 800 24.71 -18.95 10.41
CA THR A 800 23.50 -18.45 9.71
C THR A 800 22.49 -17.84 10.68
N SER A 801 22.49 -18.30 11.93
CA SER A 801 21.73 -17.76 13.04
C SER A 801 22.50 -17.93 14.35
N CYS A 802 22.26 -17.05 15.32
CA CYS A 802 22.82 -17.14 16.66
C CYS A 802 21.85 -16.60 17.72
N PHE A 803 22.12 -17.00 18.97
CA PHE A 803 21.49 -16.45 20.17
C PHE A 803 22.60 -15.90 21.07
N VAL A 804 22.45 -14.66 21.53
CA VAL A 804 23.36 -14.07 22.52
C VAL A 804 22.57 -13.88 23.82
N PRO A 805 22.94 -14.57 24.91
CA PRO A 805 22.27 -14.41 26.20
C PRO A 805 22.48 -13.00 26.77
N ILE A 806 21.49 -12.50 27.52
CA ILE A 806 21.58 -11.23 28.24
C ILE A 806 21.83 -11.56 29.73
N GLU A 807 23.11 -11.79 30.04
CA GLU A 807 23.57 -12.15 31.39
C GLU A 807 24.81 -11.33 31.74
N ARG A 808 24.80 -10.66 32.90
CA ARG A 808 25.85 -9.71 33.29
C ARG A 808 27.22 -10.39 33.37
N GLU A 809 27.28 -11.66 33.82
CA GLU A 809 28.53 -12.41 34.00
C GLU A 809 29.23 -12.71 32.67
N ILE A 810 28.48 -12.82 31.57
CA ILE A 810 29.05 -13.09 30.24
C ILE A 810 29.82 -11.87 29.72
N PHE A 811 29.32 -10.67 30.01
CA PHE A 811 29.88 -9.42 29.50
C PHE A 811 30.89 -8.77 30.46
N ASN A 812 30.76 -8.96 31.78
CA ASN A 812 31.50 -8.20 32.79
C ASN A 812 32.39 -9.09 33.66
N LYS A 813 33.30 -9.86 33.03
CA LYS A 813 34.13 -10.87 33.71
C LYS A 813 35.07 -10.36 34.81
N GLU A 814 35.47 -9.09 34.78
CA GLU A 814 36.53 -8.56 35.67
C GLU A 814 36.19 -7.20 36.31
N ASN A 815 35.21 -6.46 35.79
CA ASN A 815 34.68 -5.24 36.41
C ASN A 815 33.31 -4.93 35.80
N GLU A 816 32.32 -4.50 36.62
CA GLU A 816 30.98 -4.20 36.13
C GLU A 816 30.81 -2.71 35.79
N PRO A 817 30.84 -2.31 34.50
CA PRO A 817 30.48 -0.97 34.12
C PRO A 817 28.97 -0.76 34.36
N CYS A 818 28.66 0.33 35.07
CA CYS A 818 27.31 0.85 35.37
C CYS A 818 26.37 -0.18 36.01
N PRO A 819 26.60 -0.51 37.29
CA PRO A 819 25.77 -1.47 38.01
C PRO A 819 24.32 -1.00 38.18
N ASP A 820 24.10 0.31 38.25
CA ASP A 820 22.83 0.94 38.65
C ASP A 820 21.83 1.17 37.50
N ILE A 821 22.14 0.71 36.29
CA ILE A 821 21.23 0.83 35.14
C ILE A 821 20.69 -0.53 34.72
N THR A 822 19.49 -0.53 34.15
CA THR A 822 19.01 -1.67 33.35
C THR A 822 19.80 -1.70 32.05
N LYS A 823 20.52 -2.79 31.80
CA LYS A 823 21.37 -2.92 30.63
C LYS A 823 20.56 -3.31 29.39
N THR A 824 21.02 -2.79 28.26
CA THR A 824 20.50 -3.09 26.93
C THR A 824 21.62 -3.66 26.08
N LEU A 825 21.35 -4.80 25.45
CA LEU A 825 22.19 -5.42 24.44
C LEU A 825 21.73 -4.96 23.05
N ALA A 826 22.48 -4.04 22.46
CA ALA A 826 22.35 -3.66 21.06
C ALA A 826 23.43 -4.35 20.23
N ILE A 827 23.04 -5.08 19.20
CA ILE A 827 23.94 -5.78 18.28
C ILE A 827 23.60 -5.39 16.84
N GLN A 828 24.62 -5.11 16.03
CA GLN A 828 24.49 -4.95 14.58
C GLN A 828 25.54 -5.82 13.87
N VAL A 829 25.05 -6.69 12.98
CA VAL A 829 25.90 -7.58 12.20
C VAL A 829 25.63 -7.44 10.71
N ARG A 830 26.62 -7.83 9.91
CA ARG A 830 26.51 -7.88 8.45
C ARG A 830 26.48 -9.33 7.98
N CYS A 831 25.48 -9.64 7.18
CA CYS A 831 25.32 -10.92 6.49
C CYS A 831 26.06 -10.93 5.15
N GLY A 832 26.58 -12.10 4.77
CA GLY A 832 27.23 -12.33 3.49
C GLY A 832 27.32 -13.82 3.17
N HIS A 833 27.69 -14.14 1.94
CA HIS A 833 28.01 -15.52 1.59
C HIS A 833 29.34 -15.92 2.24
N LYS A 834 29.44 -17.18 2.69
CA LYS A 834 30.68 -17.74 3.21
C LYS A 834 31.75 -17.60 2.12
N LYS A 835 32.88 -16.95 2.42
CA LYS A 835 34.03 -16.98 1.50
C LYS A 835 34.40 -18.46 1.32
N LYS A 836 34.39 -18.92 0.07
CA LYS A 836 34.88 -20.26 -0.28
C LYS A 836 36.36 -20.34 0.00
#